data_AF-A0A0F4V7T9-F1
#
_entry.id   AF-A0A0F4V7T9-F1
#
_cell.length_a   1.000
_cell.length_b   1.000
_cell.length_c   1.000
_cell.angle_alpha   90.00
_cell.angle_beta   90.00
_cell.angle_gamma   90.00
#
_symmetry.space_group_name_H-M   'P 1'
#
loop_
_entity.id
_entity.type
_entity.pdbx_description
1 polymer ?
#
loop_
_entity_poly.entity_id
_entity_poly.type
_entity_poly.pdbx_seq_one_letter_code
_entity_poly.pdbx_strand_id
1 'polypeptide(L)'
;MSSRKFGLNLVVVLAIAALFTGFWALINRPVTAPNWPEQISGFSYSPFQQGQYPQKEQYPTDDEMRRDLEIMSKLTDNIRTYSVDGSLGDIPKLAEEFGLRVTLGIWISPDQERNEREILRAIDLANTSRSVVRVVVGNEAIFRKEITAAELSVILDRVRAAVKVPVTTSEQWHVWEENPSLAKHVDLIAAHVLPYWEHVPMEQSGQFVLDRARDLKKMFPKKPLLLSEVGWPSNGRMRGGADASPADQAIYLRTLVNKLNRQGFNYFVIEAFDQPWKASDEGSVGAYWGVFNAARQQKFNFEGPVVAIPQWRVLAIGSVVLALLSLTLLMIDGSALRQRGRTFLTFIAFLCGSVLVWIGYDYSQQYSTWFSLTVGFLLALGALGVFIVLLTEAHELAEAVWTHKRRREFLPVVGDSDYRPKVSIHVPCYNEPPEMVKQTLNALANLDYPDFEVLIIDNNTKDPAVWEPVRDYCETLGPRFKFFHVAPLAGFKGGALNYLIPHTAKDAEVIAVIDSDYCVDPNWLKHMVPHFADPKIAVVQSPQDYRDQNESTFKKLCYAEYKGFFHIGMVTRNDRDAIIQHGTMTMTRRSVLEELGWADWCICEDAELGLRVFEKGLSAAYYHTSYGKGLMPDTFIDFKKQRFRWAYGAIQIIKRHTASLLRGKDTELTRGQRYHFLAGWLPWVADGMNIFFTVGALLWSSAMIIVPQRVDPPLLIFAIPPLALFVFKVGKIIFLYRRAVGVNLKDAFCAALAGLALSHTIAKAVLYGFFTSSIPFFRTPKNADNHGFWVAISEAREEMFIMLLLWSAALGIFLVNGLPSNDMRFWVTMLLVQSLPYLAALIMAFLSSLPKPAVEGETAPAV
;
A
#
# COMPACT_ATOMS: atom_id res chain seq x y z
N MET A 1 -3.61 -16.52 -33.91
CA MET A 1 -5.00 -16.34 -33.43
C MET A 1 -5.93 -16.20 -34.64
N SER A 2 -7.11 -16.83 -34.66
CA SER A 2 -8.11 -16.58 -35.72
C SER A 2 -8.48 -15.09 -35.77
N SER A 3 -8.63 -14.52 -36.98
CA SER A 3 -9.01 -13.11 -37.22
C SER A 3 -10.21 -12.67 -36.37
N ARG A 4 -11.19 -13.57 -36.16
CA ARG A 4 -12.38 -13.33 -35.33
C ARG A 4 -12.07 -13.15 -33.83
N LYS A 5 -11.10 -13.90 -33.29
CA LYS A 5 -10.65 -13.75 -31.88
C LYS A 5 -9.83 -12.47 -31.67
N PHE A 6 -9.07 -12.06 -32.68
CA PHE A 6 -8.35 -10.80 -32.65
C PHE A 6 -9.33 -9.61 -32.64
N GLY A 7 -10.33 -9.63 -33.54
CA GLY A 7 -11.38 -8.60 -33.59
C GLY A 7 -12.14 -8.46 -32.27
N LEU A 8 -12.53 -9.58 -31.64
CA LEU A 8 -13.24 -9.52 -30.35
C LEU A 8 -12.37 -8.94 -29.22
N ASN A 9 -11.09 -9.32 -29.15
CA ASN A 9 -10.16 -8.74 -28.17
C ASN A 9 -10.01 -7.23 -28.36
N LEU A 10 -9.87 -6.78 -29.61
CA LEU A 10 -9.76 -5.37 -29.93
C LEU A 10 -11.02 -4.61 -29.51
N VAL A 11 -12.21 -5.14 -29.81
CA VAL A 11 -13.49 -4.54 -29.39
C VAL A 11 -13.57 -4.41 -27.87
N VAL A 12 -13.17 -5.44 -27.11
CA VAL A 12 -13.17 -5.38 -25.64
C VAL A 12 -12.20 -4.32 -25.12
N VAL A 13 -10.98 -4.26 -25.66
CA VAL A 13 -10.00 -3.25 -25.27
C VAL A 13 -10.51 -1.84 -25.58
N LEU A 14 -11.09 -1.63 -26.76
CA LEU A 14 -11.67 -0.34 -27.15
C LEU A 14 -12.88 0.05 -26.29
N ALA A 15 -13.75 -0.91 -25.94
CA ALA A 15 -14.90 -0.67 -25.07
C ALA A 15 -14.47 -0.28 -23.66
N ILE A 16 -13.47 -0.96 -23.09
CA ILE A 16 -12.92 -0.64 -21.77
C ILE A 16 -12.16 0.69 -21.82
N ALA A 17 -11.38 0.95 -22.87
CA ALA A 17 -10.74 2.25 -23.06
C ALA A 17 -11.79 3.37 -23.11
N ALA A 18 -12.86 3.20 -23.89
CA ALA A 18 -13.96 4.15 -23.96
C ALA A 18 -14.67 4.34 -22.60
N LEU A 19 -14.82 3.27 -21.80
CA LEU A 19 -15.36 3.36 -20.44
C LEU A 19 -14.50 4.22 -19.52
N PHE A 20 -13.18 3.98 -19.47
CA PHE A 20 -12.27 4.73 -18.61
C PHE A 20 -12.04 6.17 -19.11
N THR A 21 -11.95 6.38 -20.43
CA THR A 21 -11.96 7.73 -21.02
C THR A 21 -13.29 8.45 -20.76
N GLY A 22 -14.40 7.73 -20.81
CA GLY A 22 -15.73 8.24 -20.45
C GLY A 22 -15.83 8.63 -18.97
N PHE A 23 -15.19 7.87 -18.08
CA PHE A 23 -15.06 8.22 -16.67
C PHE A 23 -14.24 9.52 -16.49
N TRP A 24 -13.08 9.63 -17.15
CA TRP A 24 -12.30 10.89 -17.18
C TRP A 24 -13.13 12.07 -17.71
N ALA A 25 -13.97 11.87 -18.73
CA ALA A 25 -14.84 12.91 -19.26
C ALA A 25 -15.98 13.26 -18.29
N LEU A 26 -16.54 12.26 -17.58
CA LEU A 26 -17.64 12.43 -16.63
C LEU A 26 -17.25 13.32 -15.45
N ILE A 27 -16.06 13.08 -14.88
CA ILE A 27 -15.54 13.86 -13.75
C ILE A 27 -15.04 15.26 -14.17
N ASN A 28 -14.70 15.44 -15.45
CA ASN A 28 -14.20 16.70 -16.01
C ASN A 28 -15.26 17.40 -16.87
N ARG A 29 -16.55 17.22 -16.55
CA ARG A 29 -17.63 17.93 -17.22
C ARG A 29 -17.46 19.44 -17.03
N PRO A 30 -17.51 20.25 -18.11
CA PRO A 30 -17.38 21.69 -17.97
C PRO A 30 -18.55 22.28 -17.18
N VAL A 31 -18.24 23.12 -16.20
CA VAL A 31 -19.22 23.87 -15.39
C VAL A 31 -19.24 25.32 -15.85
N THR A 32 -20.43 25.88 -16.05
CA THR A 32 -20.59 27.29 -16.43
C THR A 32 -20.46 28.19 -15.20
N ALA A 33 -19.55 29.16 -15.26
CA ALA A 33 -19.44 30.25 -14.29
C ALA A 33 -19.46 31.60 -15.04
N PRO A 34 -19.85 32.72 -14.39
CA PRO A 34 -19.71 34.05 -14.99
C PRO A 34 -18.27 34.31 -15.43
N ASN A 35 -18.02 35.06 -16.49
CA ASN A 35 -16.64 35.45 -16.84
C ASN A 35 -16.04 36.34 -15.74
N TRP A 36 -14.72 36.28 -15.56
CA TRP A 36 -14.02 37.25 -14.73
C TRP A 36 -14.32 38.67 -15.23
N PRO A 37 -14.65 39.63 -14.35
CA PRO A 37 -14.96 40.99 -14.78
C PRO A 37 -13.70 41.68 -15.31
N GLU A 38 -13.85 42.65 -16.22
CA GLU A 38 -12.73 43.42 -16.77
C GLU A 38 -11.88 44.08 -15.68
N GLN A 39 -12.53 44.55 -14.60
CA GLN A 39 -11.87 45.04 -13.40
C GLN A 39 -12.53 44.49 -12.13
N ILE A 40 -11.69 44.16 -11.15
CA ILE A 40 -12.11 43.88 -9.77
C ILE A 40 -11.77 45.05 -8.86
N SER A 41 -12.32 45.05 -7.64
CA SER A 41 -12.02 46.11 -6.65
C SER A 41 -10.56 46.14 -6.21
N GLY A 42 -9.84 45.01 -6.14
CA GLY A 42 -8.45 44.97 -5.69
C GLY A 42 -7.90 43.58 -5.39
N PHE A 43 -6.56 43.46 -5.37
CA PHE A 43 -5.85 42.29 -4.87
C PHE A 43 -5.10 42.57 -3.57
N SER A 44 -5.10 41.61 -2.65
CA SER A 44 -4.04 41.53 -1.64
C SER A 44 -2.75 41.09 -2.33
N TYR A 45 -1.65 41.79 -2.05
CA TYR A 45 -0.37 41.62 -2.73
C TYR A 45 0.75 41.30 -1.74
N SER A 46 1.32 40.10 -1.91
CA SER A 46 2.54 39.65 -1.28
C SER A 46 3.56 39.31 -2.38
N PRO A 47 4.71 40.01 -2.47
CA PRO A 47 5.60 39.91 -3.63
C PRO A 47 6.59 38.73 -3.60
N PHE A 48 6.58 37.89 -2.56
CA PHE A 48 7.61 36.87 -2.38
C PHE A 48 7.56 35.79 -3.47
N GLN A 49 8.73 35.43 -3.99
CA GLN A 49 8.93 34.37 -4.97
C GLN A 49 9.20 33.01 -4.30
N GLN A 50 9.26 31.94 -5.10
CA GLN A 50 9.77 30.66 -4.62
C GLN A 50 11.20 30.81 -4.08
N GLY A 51 11.44 30.34 -2.86
CA GLY A 51 12.73 30.42 -2.20
C GLY A 51 12.97 31.72 -1.42
N GLN A 52 12.05 32.69 -1.47
CA GLN A 52 12.05 33.90 -0.66
C GLN A 52 11.11 33.72 0.55
N TYR A 53 11.53 34.21 1.72
CA TYR A 53 10.82 34.03 2.98
C TYR A 53 10.90 35.30 3.82
N PRO A 54 9.77 35.92 4.22
CA PRO A 54 9.79 37.09 5.09
C PRO A 54 10.49 36.81 6.43
N GLN A 55 10.30 35.60 6.98
CA GLN A 55 10.88 35.19 8.26
C GLN A 55 12.42 35.05 8.22
N LYS A 56 13.01 35.02 7.01
CA LYS A 56 14.46 34.97 6.80
C LYS A 56 15.01 36.27 6.21
N GLU A 57 14.20 37.33 6.18
CA GLU A 57 14.54 38.62 5.58
C GLU A 57 14.97 38.52 4.10
N GLN A 58 14.45 37.52 3.39
CA GLN A 58 14.73 37.31 1.97
C GLN A 58 13.64 38.00 1.15
N TYR A 59 13.81 39.29 0.94
CA TYR A 59 12.86 40.15 0.24
C TYR A 59 13.01 40.12 -1.29
N PRO A 60 11.91 40.35 -2.04
CA PRO A 60 11.96 40.46 -3.49
C PRO A 60 12.64 41.76 -3.94
N THR A 61 13.15 41.74 -5.15
CA THR A 61 13.77 42.90 -5.81
C THR A 61 12.70 43.82 -6.45
N ASP A 62 13.06 45.08 -6.69
CA ASP A 62 12.19 46.05 -7.37
C ASP A 62 11.72 45.56 -8.75
N ASP A 63 12.58 44.88 -9.52
CA ASP A 63 12.22 44.34 -10.83
C ASP A 63 11.26 43.15 -10.75
N GLU A 64 11.32 42.37 -9.68
CA GLU A 64 10.33 41.33 -9.40
C GLU A 64 8.98 41.97 -9.05
N MET A 65 8.97 42.96 -8.18
CA MET A 65 7.75 43.68 -7.79
C MET A 65 7.13 44.44 -8.96
N ARG A 66 7.94 45.10 -9.80
CA ARG A 66 7.50 45.82 -11.00
C ARG A 66 6.75 44.91 -11.98
N ARG A 67 7.26 43.69 -12.21
CA ARG A 67 6.61 42.69 -13.08
C ARG A 67 5.27 42.22 -12.52
N ASP A 68 5.21 41.98 -11.22
CA ASP A 68 3.97 41.59 -10.55
C ASP A 68 2.91 42.71 -10.61
N LEU A 69 3.32 43.97 -10.40
CA LEU A 69 2.46 45.15 -10.50
C LEU A 69 1.93 45.37 -11.92
N GLU A 70 2.75 45.14 -12.95
CA GLU A 70 2.33 45.19 -14.36
C GLU A 70 1.25 44.13 -14.68
N ILE A 71 1.34 42.95 -14.09
CA ILE A 71 0.32 41.90 -14.25
C ILE A 71 -0.99 42.35 -13.60
N MET A 72 -0.94 42.85 -12.37
CA MET A 72 -2.13 43.24 -11.61
C MET A 72 -2.82 44.49 -12.19
N SER A 73 -2.07 45.46 -12.74
CA SER A 73 -2.63 46.70 -13.30
C SER A 73 -3.58 46.48 -14.48
N LYS A 74 -3.51 45.30 -15.12
CA LYS A 74 -4.42 44.89 -16.18
C LYS A 74 -5.80 44.47 -15.67
N LEU A 75 -5.95 44.21 -14.37
CA LEU A 75 -7.14 43.62 -13.76
C LEU A 75 -7.73 44.47 -12.62
N THR A 76 -6.97 45.43 -12.09
CA THR A 76 -7.38 46.29 -10.98
C THR A 76 -6.60 47.59 -11.01
N ASP A 77 -7.17 48.64 -10.41
CA ASP A 77 -6.51 49.89 -10.11
C ASP A 77 -6.11 50.02 -8.63
N ASN A 78 -6.42 49.01 -7.80
CA ASN A 78 -6.08 48.97 -6.37
C ASN A 78 -5.34 47.69 -5.98
N ILE A 79 -4.38 47.85 -5.08
CA ILE A 79 -3.72 46.75 -4.36
C ILE A 79 -3.68 47.03 -2.86
N ARG A 80 -3.54 45.97 -2.06
CA ARG A 80 -3.35 46.02 -0.62
C ARG A 80 -2.05 45.31 -0.25
N THR A 81 -1.21 45.94 0.56
CA THR A 81 0.01 45.31 1.11
C THR A 81 -0.17 45.01 2.60
N TYR A 82 0.76 44.21 3.16
CA TYR A 82 0.69 43.75 4.56
C TYR A 82 1.70 44.42 5.49
N SER A 83 2.83 44.87 4.95
CA SER A 83 3.99 45.38 5.68
C SER A 83 4.75 46.37 4.78
N VAL A 84 5.52 47.26 5.40
CA VAL A 84 6.47 48.16 4.74
C VAL A 84 7.92 47.82 5.05
N ASP A 85 8.18 46.62 5.58
CA ASP A 85 9.51 46.15 5.96
C ASP A 85 10.38 45.82 4.72
N GLY A 86 11.70 45.95 4.85
CA GLY A 86 12.63 45.68 3.74
C GLY A 86 12.30 46.44 2.44
N SER A 87 12.28 45.74 1.30
CA SER A 87 11.91 46.31 0.00
C SER A 87 10.40 46.50 -0.18
N LEU A 88 9.55 45.97 0.72
CA LEU A 88 8.10 46.12 0.61
C LEU A 88 7.66 47.59 0.72
N GLY A 89 8.45 48.42 1.43
CA GLY A 89 8.22 49.85 1.51
C GLY A 89 8.41 50.60 0.18
N ASP A 90 8.99 49.98 -0.84
CA ASP A 90 9.15 50.58 -2.17
C ASP A 90 7.93 50.35 -3.09
N ILE A 91 7.03 49.43 -2.71
CA ILE A 91 5.82 49.10 -3.48
C ILE A 91 4.97 50.34 -3.82
N PRO A 92 4.70 51.29 -2.91
CA PRO A 92 3.91 52.47 -3.25
C PRO A 92 4.52 53.28 -4.40
N LYS A 93 5.84 53.47 -4.40
CA LYS A 93 6.53 54.19 -5.46
C LYS A 93 6.48 53.42 -6.79
N LEU A 94 6.71 52.11 -6.76
CA LEU A 94 6.62 51.27 -7.96
C LEU A 94 5.20 51.21 -8.52
N ALA A 95 4.18 51.24 -7.66
CA ALA A 95 2.76 51.24 -8.04
C ALA A 95 2.37 52.50 -8.82
N GLU A 96 3.02 53.65 -8.57
CA GLU A 96 2.78 54.89 -9.32
C GLU A 96 3.12 54.74 -10.81
N GLU A 97 4.14 53.94 -11.15
CA GLU A 97 4.54 53.67 -12.54
C GLU A 97 3.40 53.04 -13.37
N PHE A 98 2.47 52.35 -12.70
CA PHE A 98 1.33 51.64 -13.31
C PHE A 98 -0.03 52.26 -12.99
N GLY A 99 -0.06 53.42 -12.31
CA GLY A 99 -1.31 54.07 -11.90
C GLY A 99 -2.10 53.29 -10.85
N LEU A 100 -1.45 52.40 -10.08
CA LEU A 100 -2.07 51.61 -9.03
C LEU A 100 -2.19 52.42 -7.74
N ARG A 101 -3.34 52.29 -7.06
CA ARG A 101 -3.61 52.82 -5.73
C ARG A 101 -3.30 51.77 -4.68
N VAL A 102 -2.62 52.17 -3.60
CA VAL A 102 -2.13 51.27 -2.55
C VAL A 102 -2.88 51.51 -1.25
N THR A 103 -3.51 50.46 -0.74
CA THR A 103 -3.91 50.35 0.67
C THR A 103 -2.73 49.78 1.44
N LEU A 104 -2.00 50.65 2.13
CA LEU A 104 -0.71 50.34 2.76
C LEU A 104 -0.92 49.64 4.11
N GLY A 105 -0.39 48.42 4.24
CA GLY A 105 -0.44 47.65 5.50
C GLY A 105 0.74 47.94 6.42
N ILE A 106 0.47 47.98 7.72
CA ILE A 106 1.46 48.00 8.80
C ILE A 106 1.33 46.68 9.55
N TRP A 107 2.38 45.87 9.57
CA TRP A 107 2.36 44.61 10.30
C TRP A 107 2.61 44.87 11.79
N ILE A 108 1.65 44.47 12.63
CA ILE A 108 1.75 44.57 14.09
C ILE A 108 2.03 43.17 14.63
N SER A 109 3.03 43.06 15.49
CA SER A 109 3.50 41.83 16.13
C SER A 109 3.85 42.08 17.61
N PRO A 110 4.26 41.06 18.38
CA PRO A 110 4.74 41.28 19.74
C PRO A 110 6.06 42.08 19.84
N ASP A 111 6.78 42.27 18.73
CA ASP A 111 8.02 43.05 18.67
C ASP A 111 7.71 44.56 18.54
N GLN A 112 7.86 45.28 19.66
CA GLN A 112 7.57 46.72 19.72
C GLN A 112 8.53 47.56 18.87
N GLU A 113 9.81 47.19 18.77
CA GLU A 113 10.78 47.95 17.97
C GLU A 113 10.47 47.82 16.49
N ARG A 114 10.11 46.61 16.05
CA ARG A 114 9.65 46.38 14.68
C ARG A 114 8.37 47.13 14.38
N ASN A 115 7.37 47.08 15.27
CA ASN A 115 6.12 47.81 15.10
C ASN A 115 6.39 49.31 14.94
N GLU A 116 7.28 49.88 15.75
CA GLU A 116 7.61 51.31 15.66
C GLU A 116 8.28 51.67 14.33
N ARG A 117 9.20 50.83 13.82
CA ARG A 117 9.81 51.02 12.49
C ARG A 117 8.76 50.97 11.38
N GLU A 118 7.87 49.98 11.41
CA GLU A 118 6.76 49.83 10.46
C GLU A 118 5.83 51.05 10.49
N ILE A 119 5.45 51.52 11.68
CA ILE A 119 4.57 52.68 11.87
C ILE A 119 5.19 53.95 11.30
N LEU A 120 6.44 54.26 11.68
CA LEU A 120 7.10 55.48 11.23
C LEU A 120 7.30 55.49 9.71
N ARG A 121 7.75 54.37 9.13
CA ARG A 121 7.94 54.25 7.68
C ARG A 121 6.61 54.35 6.92
N ALA A 122 5.55 53.74 7.43
CA ALA A 122 4.23 53.82 6.80
C ALA A 122 3.63 55.23 6.86
N ILE A 123 3.82 55.97 7.97
CA ILE A 123 3.40 57.38 8.08
C ILE A 123 4.14 58.25 7.06
N ASP A 124 5.45 58.05 6.89
CA ASP A 124 6.24 58.77 5.89
C ASP A 124 5.73 58.46 4.47
N LEU A 125 5.62 57.18 4.11
CA LEU A 125 5.11 56.75 2.80
C LEU A 125 3.71 57.26 2.51
N ALA A 126 2.79 57.22 3.49
CA ALA A 126 1.42 57.70 3.33
C ALA A 126 1.32 59.22 3.11
N ASN A 127 2.32 59.98 3.52
CA ASN A 127 2.37 61.43 3.32
C ASN A 127 3.20 61.86 2.09
N THR A 128 4.12 61.01 1.62
CA THR A 128 5.04 61.32 0.52
C THR A 128 4.65 60.67 -0.81
N SER A 129 4.06 59.47 -0.79
CA SER A 129 3.68 58.71 -1.99
C SER A 129 2.24 59.00 -2.39
N ARG A 130 2.00 59.32 -3.66
CA ARG A 130 0.68 59.69 -4.19
C ARG A 130 -0.22 58.47 -4.43
N SER A 131 0.38 57.29 -4.62
CA SER A 131 -0.36 56.04 -4.77
C SER A 131 -1.03 55.59 -3.48
N VAL A 132 -0.56 56.00 -2.30
CA VAL A 132 -1.13 55.57 -1.01
C VAL A 132 -2.47 56.27 -0.78
N VAL A 133 -3.55 55.49 -0.72
CA VAL A 133 -4.93 56.00 -0.56
C VAL A 133 -5.58 55.61 0.77
N ARG A 134 -4.95 54.71 1.53
CA ARG A 134 -5.44 54.20 2.83
C ARG A 134 -4.30 53.54 3.59
N VAL A 135 -4.36 53.59 4.92
CA VAL A 135 -3.45 52.84 5.81
C VAL A 135 -4.23 51.82 6.64
N VAL A 136 -3.69 50.61 6.76
CA VAL A 136 -4.24 49.50 7.56
C VAL A 136 -3.25 49.14 8.65
N VAL A 137 -3.60 49.41 9.91
CA VAL A 137 -2.76 49.15 11.08
C VAL A 137 -3.11 47.79 11.64
N GLY A 138 -2.26 46.80 11.37
CA GLY A 138 -2.46 45.42 11.79
C GLY A 138 -3.27 44.58 10.80
N ASN A 139 -2.96 43.28 10.78
CA ASN A 139 -3.65 42.26 10.03
C ASN A 139 -3.91 41.07 10.95
N GLU A 140 -5.16 40.87 11.36
CA GLU A 140 -5.56 39.85 12.34
C GLU A 140 -4.73 39.94 13.63
N ALA A 141 -4.33 41.14 14.06
CA ALA A 141 -3.44 41.31 15.20
C ALA A 141 -4.15 40.95 16.52
N ILE A 142 -5.44 41.28 16.63
CA ILE A 142 -6.29 40.88 17.76
C ILE A 142 -6.62 39.39 17.65
N PHE A 143 -7.01 38.90 16.47
CA PHE A 143 -7.33 37.49 16.25
C PHE A 143 -6.15 36.56 16.60
N ARG A 144 -4.92 36.95 16.22
CA ARG A 144 -3.68 36.24 16.54
C ARG A 144 -3.23 36.42 18.00
N LYS A 145 -3.95 37.22 18.79
CA LYS A 145 -3.68 37.53 20.20
C LYS A 145 -2.30 38.17 20.43
N GLU A 146 -1.83 38.94 19.45
CA GLU A 146 -0.55 39.64 19.52
C GLU A 146 -0.69 41.01 20.19
N ILE A 147 -1.89 41.59 20.15
CA ILE A 147 -2.23 42.89 20.75
C ILE A 147 -3.71 42.91 21.19
N THR A 148 -4.03 43.67 22.23
CA THR A 148 -5.42 43.88 22.66
C THR A 148 -6.11 44.98 21.84
N ALA A 149 -7.44 44.99 21.81
CA ALA A 149 -8.21 46.05 21.15
C ALA A 149 -7.93 47.45 21.73
N ALA A 150 -7.66 47.54 23.04
CA ALA A 150 -7.33 48.80 23.71
C ALA A 150 -5.97 49.34 23.27
N GLU A 151 -4.94 48.49 23.24
CA GLU A 151 -3.60 48.87 22.78
C GLU A 151 -3.61 49.24 21.30
N LEU A 152 -4.30 48.46 20.46
CA LEU A 152 -4.43 48.76 19.03
C LEU A 152 -5.15 50.09 18.78
N SER A 153 -6.16 50.43 19.60
CA SER A 153 -6.88 51.71 19.51
C SER A 153 -5.94 52.91 19.69
N VAL A 154 -4.95 52.81 20.59
CA VAL A 154 -3.95 53.86 20.80
C VAL A 154 -3.07 54.04 19.55
N ILE A 155 -2.62 52.93 18.95
CA ILE A 155 -1.82 52.97 17.71
C ILE A 155 -2.64 53.53 16.56
N LEU A 156 -3.90 53.11 16.42
CA LEU A 156 -4.82 53.61 15.39
C LEU A 156 -5.02 55.12 15.48
N ASP A 157 -5.29 55.65 16.68
CA ASP A 157 -5.45 57.10 16.87
C ASP A 157 -4.15 57.86 16.56
N ARG A 158 -2.99 57.31 16.94
CA ARG A 158 -1.67 57.88 16.63
C ARG A 158 -1.42 57.96 15.13
N VAL A 159 -1.62 56.86 14.39
CA VAL A 159 -1.42 56.83 12.93
C VAL A 159 -2.43 57.75 12.25
N ARG A 160 -3.71 57.69 12.63
CA ARG A 160 -4.77 58.53 12.07
C ARG A 160 -4.51 60.02 12.27
N ALA A 161 -3.91 60.42 13.38
CA ALA A 161 -3.51 61.82 13.60
C ALA A 161 -2.32 62.26 12.72
N ALA A 162 -1.51 61.32 12.23
CA ALA A 162 -0.26 61.59 11.52
C ALA A 162 -0.35 61.48 9.99
N VAL A 163 -1.45 60.95 9.44
CA VAL A 163 -1.65 60.76 7.99
C VAL A 163 -2.88 61.50 7.47
N LYS A 164 -2.89 61.81 6.16
CA LYS A 164 -4.01 62.50 5.50
C LYS A 164 -5.03 61.56 4.83
N VAL A 165 -4.74 60.26 4.82
CA VAL A 165 -5.56 59.22 4.20
C VAL A 165 -6.35 58.46 5.27
N PRO A 166 -7.48 57.81 4.93
CA PRO A 166 -8.24 57.03 5.90
C PRO A 166 -7.41 55.91 6.55
N VAL A 167 -7.62 55.69 7.84
CA VAL A 167 -6.94 54.67 8.65
C VAL A 167 -7.94 53.62 9.13
N THR A 168 -7.53 52.35 9.10
CA THR A 168 -8.32 51.24 9.63
C THR A 168 -7.43 50.12 10.18
N THR A 169 -8.01 49.04 10.66
CA THR A 169 -7.35 47.77 10.95
C THR A 169 -8.10 46.64 10.25
N SER A 170 -7.40 45.60 9.82
CA SER A 170 -8.02 44.44 9.20
C SER A 170 -8.14 43.30 10.20
N GLU A 171 -9.38 42.92 10.54
CA GLU A 171 -9.67 41.82 11.47
C GLU A 171 -10.74 40.89 10.90
N GLN A 172 -10.89 39.69 11.47
CA GLN A 172 -11.99 38.80 11.09
C GLN A 172 -13.34 39.40 11.47
N TRP A 173 -14.40 39.05 10.72
CA TRP A 173 -15.73 39.65 10.90
C TRP A 173 -16.27 39.53 12.34
N HIS A 174 -16.01 38.41 13.03
CA HIS A 174 -16.44 38.19 14.42
C HIS A 174 -15.68 39.04 15.45
N VAL A 175 -14.40 39.39 15.20
CA VAL A 175 -13.62 40.28 16.07
C VAL A 175 -14.28 41.66 16.15
N TRP A 176 -14.88 42.13 15.06
CA TRP A 176 -15.64 43.37 15.04
C TRP A 176 -16.94 43.28 15.85
N GLU A 177 -17.58 42.11 15.90
CA GLU A 177 -18.76 41.86 16.75
C GLU A 177 -18.39 41.83 18.24
N GLU A 178 -17.24 41.25 18.57
CA GLU A 178 -16.71 41.16 19.93
C GLU A 178 -16.17 42.50 20.44
N ASN A 179 -15.59 43.33 19.55
CA ASN A 179 -14.93 44.59 19.89
C ASN A 179 -15.52 45.80 19.14
N PRO A 180 -16.84 46.08 19.24
CA PRO A 180 -17.48 47.12 18.45
C PRO A 180 -17.02 48.54 18.80
N SER A 181 -16.41 48.74 19.97
CA SER A 181 -15.81 50.01 20.39
C SER A 181 -14.63 50.43 19.51
N LEU A 182 -13.93 49.48 18.88
CA LEU A 182 -12.79 49.71 17.99
C LEU A 182 -13.17 50.58 16.78
N ALA A 183 -14.44 50.52 16.37
CA ALA A 183 -15.00 51.32 15.27
C ALA A 183 -14.87 52.85 15.47
N LYS A 184 -14.66 53.32 16.71
CA LYS A 184 -14.44 54.74 17.02
C LYS A 184 -13.04 55.22 16.60
N HIS A 185 -12.07 54.32 16.53
CA HIS A 185 -10.66 54.61 16.29
C HIS A 185 -10.24 54.45 14.81
N VAL A 186 -11.17 53.98 13.96
CA VAL A 186 -10.96 53.78 12.52
C VAL A 186 -11.88 54.65 11.68
N ASP A 187 -11.50 54.97 10.46
CA ASP A 187 -12.32 55.73 9.50
C ASP A 187 -13.32 54.86 8.72
N LEU A 188 -12.97 53.58 8.54
CA LEU A 188 -13.79 52.56 7.90
C LEU A 188 -13.61 51.20 8.58
N ILE A 189 -14.53 50.27 8.34
CA ILE A 189 -14.46 48.88 8.82
C ILE A 189 -13.80 48.05 7.73
N ALA A 190 -12.69 47.37 8.06
CA ALA A 190 -12.03 46.43 7.16
C ALA A 190 -12.10 45.02 7.77
N ALA A 191 -12.80 44.10 7.08
CA ALA A 191 -13.06 42.76 7.59
C ALA A 191 -12.61 41.65 6.63
N HIS A 192 -11.99 40.61 7.18
CA HIS A 192 -11.73 39.35 6.49
C HIS A 192 -12.97 38.46 6.55
N VAL A 193 -13.39 37.95 5.39
CA VAL A 193 -14.50 37.00 5.27
C VAL A 193 -14.06 35.86 4.35
N LEU A 194 -13.53 34.81 4.96
CA LEU A 194 -12.95 33.65 4.28
C LEU A 194 -13.75 32.39 4.64
N PRO A 195 -14.79 32.04 3.86
CA PRO A 195 -15.73 30.97 4.24
C PRO A 195 -15.08 29.59 4.35
N TYR A 196 -13.91 29.41 3.70
CA TYR A 196 -13.09 28.21 3.82
C TYR A 196 -12.71 27.88 5.27
N TRP A 197 -12.27 28.89 6.03
CA TRP A 197 -11.88 28.74 7.44
C TRP A 197 -13.09 28.53 8.36
N GLU A 198 -14.29 28.85 7.89
CA GLU A 198 -15.57 28.69 8.58
C GLU A 198 -16.27 27.37 8.23
N HIS A 199 -15.59 26.48 7.48
CA HIS A 199 -16.09 25.17 7.06
C HIS A 199 -17.34 25.20 6.16
N VAL A 200 -17.59 26.34 5.50
CA VAL A 200 -18.76 26.56 4.64
C VAL A 200 -18.52 25.94 3.25
N PRO A 201 -19.41 25.08 2.72
CA PRO A 201 -19.29 24.53 1.36
C PRO A 201 -19.27 25.60 0.27
N MET A 202 -18.48 25.39 -0.79
CA MET A 202 -18.22 26.35 -1.87
C MET A 202 -19.49 26.95 -2.46
N GLU A 203 -20.54 26.13 -2.66
CA GLU A 203 -21.80 26.54 -3.24
C GLU A 203 -22.55 27.60 -2.40
N GLN A 204 -22.31 27.59 -1.09
CA GLN A 204 -22.94 28.50 -0.12
C GLN A 204 -22.02 29.68 0.24
N SER A 205 -20.71 29.54 0.02
CA SER A 205 -19.68 30.51 0.43
C SER A 205 -19.91 31.91 -0.13
N GLY A 206 -20.33 32.03 -1.38
CA GLY A 206 -20.61 33.34 -1.98
C GLY A 206 -21.78 34.07 -1.31
N GLN A 207 -22.78 33.34 -0.82
CA GLN A 207 -23.91 33.92 -0.09
C GLN A 207 -23.50 34.29 1.34
N PHE A 208 -22.72 33.43 2.00
CA PHE A 208 -22.14 33.69 3.31
C PHE A 208 -21.36 35.00 3.35
N VAL A 209 -20.48 35.26 2.36
CA VAL A 209 -19.73 36.53 2.29
C VAL A 209 -20.65 37.73 2.24
N LEU A 210 -21.71 37.66 1.43
CA LEU A 210 -22.69 38.74 1.29
C LEU A 210 -23.49 38.96 2.58
N ASP A 211 -23.86 37.89 3.28
CA ASP A 211 -24.60 37.99 4.53
C ASP A 211 -23.74 38.64 5.63
N ARG A 212 -22.50 38.18 5.82
CA ARG A 212 -21.53 38.82 6.75
C ARG A 212 -21.27 40.28 6.40
N ALA A 213 -21.17 40.62 5.10
CA ALA A 213 -21.02 42.00 4.68
C ALA A 213 -22.24 42.87 5.02
N ARG A 214 -23.47 42.31 4.93
CA ARG A 214 -24.70 43.01 5.35
C ARG A 214 -24.77 43.18 6.87
N ASP A 215 -24.37 42.16 7.63
CA ASP A 215 -24.36 42.20 9.09
C ASP A 215 -23.39 43.28 9.61
N LEU A 216 -22.18 43.35 9.05
CA LEU A 216 -21.22 44.41 9.38
C LEU A 216 -21.73 45.82 9.00
N LYS A 217 -22.36 45.99 7.82
CA LYS A 217 -23.00 47.26 7.45
C LYS A 217 -24.13 47.65 8.40
N LYS A 218 -24.92 46.68 8.88
CA LYS A 218 -26.00 46.89 9.84
C LYS A 218 -25.45 47.30 11.21
N MET A 219 -24.33 46.70 11.63
CA MET A 219 -23.68 46.99 12.89
C MET A 219 -22.99 48.37 12.89
N PHE A 220 -22.38 48.76 11.76
CA PHE A 220 -21.64 50.02 11.62
C PHE A 220 -22.18 50.90 10.48
N PRO A 221 -23.43 51.38 10.55
CA PRO A 221 -24.11 52.03 9.43
C PRO A 221 -23.49 53.36 8.99
N LYS A 222 -22.66 53.98 9.85
CA LYS A 222 -21.99 55.26 9.57
C LYS A 222 -20.56 55.11 9.03
N LYS A 223 -20.04 53.88 8.95
CA LYS A 223 -18.67 53.60 8.52
C LYS A 223 -18.70 52.91 7.16
N PRO A 224 -17.86 53.33 6.19
CA PRO A 224 -17.66 52.54 4.97
C PRO A 224 -17.19 51.12 5.32
N LEU A 225 -17.62 50.13 4.54
CA LEU A 225 -17.16 48.75 4.66
C LEU A 225 -16.19 48.41 3.54
N LEU A 226 -15.05 47.83 3.90
CA LEU A 226 -14.08 47.20 3.03
C LEU A 226 -13.99 45.72 3.41
N LEU A 227 -14.21 44.82 2.46
CA LEU A 227 -13.90 43.40 2.66
C LEU A 227 -12.41 43.22 2.37
N SER A 228 -11.57 43.36 3.40
CA SER A 228 -10.12 43.44 3.24
C SER A 228 -9.48 42.13 2.78
N GLU A 229 -10.17 40.99 2.94
CA GLU A 229 -9.83 39.70 2.32
C GLU A 229 -11.08 38.89 2.02
N VAL A 230 -11.20 38.48 0.76
CA VAL A 230 -12.13 37.44 0.30
C VAL A 230 -11.38 36.50 -0.64
N GLY A 231 -11.60 35.19 -0.52
CA GLY A 231 -10.83 34.24 -1.34
C GLY A 231 -11.28 32.81 -1.20
N TRP A 232 -10.68 31.93 -2.00
CA TRP A 232 -10.81 30.49 -1.90
C TRP A 232 -9.50 29.84 -2.36
N PRO A 233 -8.98 28.83 -1.65
CA PRO A 233 -7.75 28.15 -2.05
C PRO A 233 -8.00 27.16 -3.20
N SER A 234 -7.03 27.01 -4.11
CA SER A 234 -7.13 26.06 -5.24
C SER A 234 -6.65 24.64 -4.92
N ASN A 235 -6.03 24.44 -3.76
CA ASN A 235 -5.49 23.17 -3.33
C ASN A 235 -5.32 23.21 -1.80
N GLY A 236 -5.13 22.05 -1.18
CA GLY A 236 -5.06 21.87 0.26
C GLY A 236 -6.22 21.04 0.77
N ARG A 237 -6.22 20.77 2.08
CA ARG A 237 -7.08 19.73 2.66
C ARG A 237 -8.46 20.21 3.03
N MET A 238 -9.47 19.43 2.65
CA MET A 238 -10.87 19.66 3.02
C MET A 238 -11.05 19.96 4.52
N ARG A 239 -11.76 21.05 4.83
CA ARG A 239 -12.14 21.42 6.20
C ARG A 239 -13.66 21.44 6.34
N GLY A 240 -14.21 20.43 7.01
CA GLY A 240 -15.66 20.26 7.13
C GLY A 240 -16.30 20.08 5.75
N GLY A 241 -17.12 21.03 5.32
CA GLY A 241 -17.74 21.04 3.98
C GLY A 241 -16.94 21.80 2.90
N ALA A 242 -15.84 22.46 3.25
CA ALA A 242 -15.05 23.28 2.32
C ALA A 242 -13.93 22.44 1.67
N ASP A 243 -14.10 22.11 0.38
CA ASP A 243 -13.08 21.45 -0.45
C ASP A 243 -12.30 22.47 -1.30
N ALA A 244 -11.02 22.19 -1.54
CA ALA A 244 -10.10 23.09 -2.24
C ALA A 244 -9.64 22.44 -3.54
N SER A 245 -10.23 22.88 -4.66
CA SER A 245 -9.80 22.47 -5.99
C SER A 245 -9.61 23.68 -6.92
N PRO A 246 -8.82 23.56 -8.01
CA PRO A 246 -8.67 24.64 -8.97
C PRO A 246 -9.98 25.05 -9.64
N ALA A 247 -10.89 24.09 -9.86
CA ALA A 247 -12.22 24.38 -10.39
C ALA A 247 -13.09 25.14 -9.37
N ASP A 248 -13.06 24.72 -8.10
CA ASP A 248 -13.85 25.37 -7.05
C ASP A 248 -13.38 26.81 -6.82
N GLN A 249 -12.07 27.04 -6.79
CA GLN A 249 -11.52 28.39 -6.74
C GLN A 249 -12.00 29.23 -7.92
N ALA A 250 -11.92 28.70 -9.14
CA ALA A 250 -12.34 29.42 -10.34
C ALA A 250 -13.83 29.78 -10.31
N ILE A 251 -14.70 28.81 -9.97
CA ILE A 251 -16.15 29.00 -9.87
C ILE A 251 -16.48 30.02 -8.78
N TYR A 252 -15.90 29.84 -7.59
CA TYR A 252 -16.13 30.72 -6.45
C TYR A 252 -15.71 32.14 -6.74
N LEU A 253 -14.45 32.37 -7.14
CA LEU A 253 -13.94 33.72 -7.34
C LEU A 253 -14.70 34.44 -8.45
N ARG A 254 -14.86 33.80 -9.62
CA ARG A 254 -15.61 34.39 -10.74
C ARG A 254 -17.04 34.74 -10.37
N THR A 255 -17.69 33.92 -9.54
CA THR A 255 -19.06 34.19 -9.06
C THR A 255 -19.09 35.32 -8.02
N LEU A 256 -18.20 35.28 -7.04
CA LEU A 256 -18.17 36.22 -5.93
C LEU A 256 -17.83 37.63 -6.40
N VAL A 257 -16.75 37.81 -7.17
CA VAL A 257 -16.31 39.14 -7.62
C VAL A 257 -17.37 39.83 -8.47
N ASN A 258 -18.07 39.09 -9.34
CA ASN A 258 -19.21 39.61 -10.10
C ASN A 258 -20.36 40.06 -9.20
N LYS A 259 -20.69 39.29 -8.16
CA LYS A 259 -21.74 39.66 -7.19
C LYS A 259 -21.36 40.90 -6.38
N LEU A 260 -20.12 40.97 -5.91
CA LEU A 260 -19.61 42.10 -5.15
C LEU A 260 -19.57 43.39 -5.99
N ASN A 261 -19.08 43.31 -7.23
CA ASN A 261 -19.07 44.44 -8.17
C ASN A 261 -20.49 44.95 -8.44
N ARG A 262 -21.45 44.06 -8.73
CA ARG A 262 -22.85 44.45 -8.99
C ARG A 262 -23.52 45.13 -7.79
N GLN A 263 -23.09 44.80 -6.57
CA GLN A 263 -23.63 45.37 -5.33
C GLN A 263 -22.79 46.54 -4.79
N GLY A 264 -21.74 46.96 -5.50
CA GLY A 264 -20.91 48.11 -5.14
C GLY A 264 -20.11 47.93 -3.84
N PHE A 265 -19.70 46.70 -3.52
CA PHE A 265 -18.79 46.47 -2.39
C PHE A 265 -17.33 46.69 -2.80
N ASN A 266 -16.54 47.32 -1.94
CA ASN A 266 -15.09 47.36 -2.07
C ASN A 266 -14.49 46.12 -1.38
N TYR A 267 -13.57 45.44 -2.05
CA TYR A 267 -12.97 44.20 -1.55
C TYR A 267 -11.55 44.00 -2.09
N PHE A 268 -10.76 43.17 -1.40
CA PHE A 268 -9.49 42.66 -1.90
C PHE A 268 -9.55 41.13 -1.98
N VAL A 269 -9.22 40.57 -3.14
CA VAL A 269 -9.07 39.13 -3.31
C VAL A 269 -7.76 38.69 -2.66
N ILE A 270 -7.82 37.75 -1.71
CA ILE A 270 -6.63 37.06 -1.15
C ILE A 270 -6.34 35.82 -2.01
N GLU A 271 -5.23 35.77 -2.74
CA GLU A 271 -4.32 36.88 -3.06
C GLU A 271 -3.96 36.90 -4.55
N ALA A 272 -3.12 37.84 -4.97
CA ALA A 272 -2.67 37.90 -6.36
C ALA A 272 -1.92 36.62 -6.76
N PHE A 273 -0.89 36.24 -6.00
CA PHE A 273 0.02 35.13 -6.32
C PHE A 273 0.09 34.11 -5.19
N ASP A 274 0.07 32.82 -5.52
CA ASP A 274 0.33 31.74 -4.56
C ASP A 274 1.63 31.98 -3.77
N GLN A 275 1.60 31.74 -2.46
CA GLN A 275 2.72 32.00 -1.54
C GLN A 275 3.20 30.70 -0.88
N PRO A 276 4.09 29.91 -1.52
CA PRO A 276 4.54 28.63 -0.98
C PRO A 276 5.11 28.67 0.44
N TRP A 277 5.68 29.80 0.85
CA TRP A 277 6.21 29.97 2.21
C TRP A 277 5.11 29.97 3.29
N LYS A 278 3.87 30.35 2.98
CA LYS A 278 2.75 30.33 3.93
C LYS A 278 2.35 28.91 4.35
N ALA A 279 2.77 27.88 3.62
CA ALA A 279 2.46 26.50 3.96
C ALA A 279 2.99 26.08 5.34
N SER A 280 4.09 26.69 5.83
CA SER A 280 4.62 26.39 7.16
C SER A 280 3.79 27.00 8.30
N ASP A 281 3.08 28.10 8.02
CA ASP A 281 2.45 28.94 9.04
C ASP A 281 0.92 28.73 9.05
N GLU A 282 0.32 28.57 7.87
CA GLU A 282 -1.13 28.43 7.66
C GLU A 282 -1.55 27.00 7.27
N GLY A 283 -0.60 26.07 7.22
CA GLY A 283 -0.82 24.69 6.77
C GLY A 283 -0.93 24.57 5.24
N SER A 284 -1.29 23.38 4.75
CA SER A 284 -1.23 23.05 3.31
C SER A 284 -1.96 24.02 2.38
N VAL A 285 -3.04 24.66 2.83
CA VAL A 285 -3.88 25.57 2.03
C VAL A 285 -3.27 26.96 1.85
N GLY A 286 -2.41 27.41 2.79
CA GLY A 286 -1.85 28.76 2.80
C GLY A 286 -1.07 29.10 1.54
N ALA A 287 -0.52 28.09 0.87
CA ALA A 287 0.23 28.27 -0.37
C ALA A 287 -0.64 28.53 -1.62
N TYR A 288 -1.96 28.31 -1.58
CA TYR A 288 -2.77 28.13 -2.80
C TYR A 288 -3.90 29.15 -2.99
N TRP A 289 -3.85 30.30 -2.33
CA TRP A 289 -4.89 31.35 -2.42
C TRP A 289 -4.79 32.23 -3.68
N GLY A 290 -3.67 32.19 -4.38
CA GLY A 290 -3.41 33.03 -5.55
C GLY A 290 -4.44 32.85 -6.67
N VAL A 291 -4.72 33.93 -7.41
CA VAL A 291 -5.33 33.85 -8.76
C VAL A 291 -4.28 33.42 -9.80
N PHE A 292 -3.03 33.80 -9.54
CA PHE A 292 -1.85 33.35 -10.26
C PHE A 292 -1.05 32.36 -9.39
N ASN A 293 -0.35 31.44 -10.02
CA ASN A 293 0.54 30.51 -9.34
C ASN A 293 1.85 31.22 -8.92
N ALA A 294 2.72 30.53 -8.17
CA ALA A 294 3.97 31.10 -7.68
C ALA A 294 4.95 31.52 -8.81
N ALA A 295 4.75 30.98 -10.03
CA ALA A 295 5.46 31.32 -11.25
C ALA A 295 4.77 32.42 -12.08
N ARG A 296 3.79 33.14 -11.50
CA ARG A 296 3.05 34.27 -12.11
C ARG A 296 2.21 33.86 -13.32
N GLN A 297 1.89 32.57 -13.45
CA GLN A 297 1.01 32.06 -14.49
C GLN A 297 -0.42 31.96 -13.96
N GLN A 298 -1.39 32.28 -14.81
CA GLN A 298 -2.81 32.22 -14.49
C GLN A 298 -3.25 30.78 -14.15
N LYS A 299 -3.97 30.58 -13.04
CA LYS A 299 -4.36 29.24 -12.56
C LYS A 299 -5.59 28.65 -13.24
N PHE A 300 -6.51 29.50 -13.70
CA PHE A 300 -7.75 29.09 -14.35
C PHE A 300 -8.17 30.08 -15.42
N ASN A 301 -8.90 29.61 -16.43
CA ASN A 301 -9.41 30.47 -17.49
C ASN A 301 -10.42 31.49 -16.93
N PHE A 302 -10.20 32.76 -17.24
CA PHE A 302 -11.07 33.87 -16.84
C PHE A 302 -12.39 33.88 -17.61
N GLU A 303 -12.41 33.30 -18.80
CA GLU A 303 -13.59 33.22 -19.65
C GLU A 303 -13.98 31.78 -19.98
N GLY A 304 -15.26 31.59 -20.32
CA GLY A 304 -15.77 30.29 -20.75
C GLY A 304 -15.97 29.30 -19.60
N PRO A 305 -16.27 28.04 -19.91
CA PRO A 305 -16.59 27.05 -18.89
C PRO A 305 -15.33 26.60 -18.12
N VAL A 306 -15.52 26.31 -16.84
CA VAL A 306 -14.48 25.80 -15.94
C VAL A 306 -14.44 24.27 -16.04
N VAL A 307 -13.24 23.70 -16.16
CA VAL A 307 -13.01 22.25 -16.20
C VAL A 307 -12.05 21.90 -15.07
N ALA A 308 -12.38 20.88 -14.26
CA ALA A 308 -11.57 20.46 -13.10
C ALA A 308 -10.11 20.18 -13.46
N ILE A 309 -9.88 19.40 -14.52
CA ILE A 309 -8.55 19.12 -15.05
C ILE A 309 -8.51 19.51 -16.53
N PRO A 310 -7.99 20.69 -16.90
CA PRO A 310 -7.96 21.15 -18.28
C PRO A 310 -7.30 20.14 -19.24
N GLN A 311 -6.21 19.49 -18.79
CA GLN A 311 -5.48 18.46 -19.57
C GLN A 311 -6.01 17.03 -19.43
N TRP A 312 -7.26 16.81 -18.97
CA TRP A 312 -7.78 15.46 -18.70
C TRP A 312 -7.70 14.53 -19.91
N ARG A 313 -7.81 15.06 -21.13
CA ARG A 313 -7.70 14.26 -22.37
C ARG A 313 -6.31 13.65 -22.52
N VAL A 314 -5.26 14.41 -22.20
CA VAL A 314 -3.87 13.94 -22.25
C VAL A 314 -3.64 12.90 -21.15
N LEU A 315 -4.16 13.15 -19.94
CA LEU A 315 -4.08 12.17 -18.85
C LEU A 315 -4.82 10.88 -19.19
N ALA A 316 -6.02 10.96 -19.78
CA ALA A 316 -6.77 9.79 -20.22
C ALA A 316 -6.01 8.99 -21.29
N ILE A 317 -5.36 9.67 -22.25
CA ILE A 317 -4.47 9.02 -23.23
C ILE A 317 -3.30 8.34 -22.50
N GLY A 318 -2.67 9.02 -21.53
CA GLY A 318 -1.62 8.44 -20.69
C GLY A 318 -2.08 7.19 -19.94
N SER A 319 -3.29 7.20 -19.38
CA SER A 319 -3.89 6.04 -18.71
C SER A 319 -4.07 4.87 -19.67
N VAL A 320 -4.56 5.14 -20.89
CA VAL A 320 -4.71 4.11 -21.94
C VAL A 320 -3.36 3.53 -22.33
N VAL A 321 -2.34 4.37 -22.57
CA VAL A 321 -1.00 3.90 -22.94
C VAL A 321 -0.41 3.01 -21.84
N LEU A 322 -0.45 3.47 -20.59
CA LEU A 322 0.05 2.70 -19.45
C LEU A 322 -0.70 1.37 -19.29
N ALA A 323 -2.02 1.39 -19.43
CA ALA A 323 -2.85 0.19 -19.38
C ALA A 323 -2.51 -0.80 -20.51
N LEU A 324 -2.27 -0.31 -21.73
CA LEU A 324 -1.87 -1.15 -22.86
C LEU A 324 -0.47 -1.75 -22.66
N LEU A 325 0.47 -1.02 -22.06
CA LEU A 325 1.79 -1.54 -21.69
C LEU A 325 1.66 -2.67 -20.66
N SER A 326 0.93 -2.43 -19.56
CA SER A 326 0.67 -3.46 -18.54
C SER A 326 -0.07 -4.66 -19.11
N LEU A 327 -1.09 -4.44 -19.94
CA LEU A 327 -1.84 -5.50 -20.60
C LEU A 327 -0.96 -6.31 -21.55
N THR A 328 -0.06 -5.65 -22.30
CA THR A 328 0.87 -6.34 -23.19
C THR A 328 1.73 -7.31 -22.39
N LEU A 329 2.30 -6.87 -21.25
CA LEU A 329 3.07 -7.72 -20.35
C LEU A 329 2.24 -8.90 -19.82
N LEU A 330 1.02 -8.64 -19.35
CA LEU A 330 0.10 -9.68 -18.87
C LEU A 330 -0.33 -10.68 -19.96
N MET A 331 -0.35 -10.25 -21.22
CA MET A 331 -0.82 -11.06 -22.34
C MET A 331 0.29 -11.81 -23.08
N ILE A 332 1.58 -11.60 -22.73
CA ILE A 332 2.73 -12.28 -23.36
C ILE A 332 2.52 -13.81 -23.46
N ASP A 333 1.89 -14.42 -22.45
CA ASP A 333 1.57 -15.85 -22.44
C ASP A 333 0.10 -16.15 -22.11
N GLY A 334 -0.80 -15.21 -22.41
CA GLY A 334 -2.26 -15.31 -22.16
C GLY A 334 -3.03 -16.15 -23.19
N SER A 335 -2.35 -17.00 -23.96
CA SER A 335 -2.94 -17.76 -25.08
C SER A 335 -4.00 -18.77 -24.61
N ALA A 336 -3.80 -19.37 -23.43
CA ALA A 336 -4.71 -20.34 -22.81
C ALA A 336 -5.94 -19.71 -22.13
N LEU A 337 -5.95 -18.39 -21.92
CA LEU A 337 -7.04 -17.68 -21.25
C LEU A 337 -8.29 -17.56 -22.14
N ARG A 338 -9.45 -17.86 -21.54
CA ARG A 338 -10.78 -17.60 -22.08
C ARG A 338 -11.03 -16.09 -22.16
N GLN A 339 -12.01 -15.69 -22.99
CA GLN A 339 -12.36 -14.29 -23.18
C GLN A 339 -12.69 -13.55 -21.88
N ARG A 340 -13.35 -14.22 -20.92
CA ARG A 340 -13.68 -13.65 -19.61
C ARG A 340 -12.42 -13.26 -18.82
N GLY A 341 -11.40 -14.12 -18.80
CA GLY A 341 -10.13 -13.84 -18.13
C GLY A 341 -9.38 -12.68 -18.80
N ARG A 342 -9.37 -12.63 -20.13
CA ARG A 342 -8.77 -11.50 -20.88
C ARG A 342 -9.48 -10.18 -20.60
N THR A 343 -10.81 -10.20 -20.56
CA THR A 343 -11.63 -9.02 -20.24
C THR A 343 -11.36 -8.53 -18.81
N PHE A 344 -11.27 -9.47 -17.86
CA PHE A 344 -10.91 -9.16 -16.47
C PHE A 344 -9.52 -8.51 -16.37
N LEU A 345 -8.48 -9.10 -16.96
CA LEU A 345 -7.13 -8.53 -16.94
C LEU A 345 -7.06 -7.17 -17.64
N THR A 346 -7.82 -6.99 -18.73
CA THR A 346 -7.93 -5.70 -19.42
C THR A 346 -8.53 -4.66 -18.46
N PHE A 347 -9.63 -4.97 -17.78
CA PHE A 347 -10.25 -4.05 -16.83
C PHE A 347 -9.29 -3.67 -15.69
N ILE A 348 -8.60 -4.65 -15.09
CA ILE A 348 -7.64 -4.39 -14.01
C ILE A 348 -6.46 -3.54 -14.52
N ALA A 349 -5.93 -3.81 -15.71
CA ALA A 349 -4.84 -3.01 -16.28
C ALA A 349 -5.26 -1.54 -16.50
N PHE A 350 -6.48 -1.30 -17.01
CA PHE A 350 -7.02 0.05 -17.19
C PHE A 350 -7.31 0.76 -15.86
N LEU A 351 -7.78 0.03 -14.86
CA LEU A 351 -7.97 0.56 -13.51
C LEU A 351 -6.64 0.99 -12.90
N CYS A 352 -5.64 0.10 -12.89
CA CYS A 352 -4.30 0.40 -12.38
C CYS A 352 -3.65 1.56 -13.13
N GLY A 353 -3.71 1.56 -14.46
CA GLY A 353 -3.15 2.64 -15.29
C GLY A 353 -3.80 3.99 -15.02
N SER A 354 -5.13 4.03 -14.86
CA SER A 354 -5.85 5.28 -14.56
C SER A 354 -5.53 5.81 -13.17
N VAL A 355 -5.48 4.94 -12.14
CA VAL A 355 -5.13 5.34 -10.77
C VAL A 355 -3.68 5.81 -10.68
N LEU A 356 -2.73 5.15 -11.37
CA LEU A 356 -1.33 5.58 -11.42
C LEU A 356 -1.16 6.96 -12.06
N VAL A 357 -1.85 7.22 -13.16
CA VAL A 357 -1.82 8.53 -13.82
C VAL A 357 -2.47 9.60 -12.94
N TRP A 358 -3.56 9.28 -12.24
CA TRP A 358 -4.14 10.18 -11.26
C TRP A 358 -3.16 10.51 -10.14
N ILE A 359 -2.50 9.50 -9.54
CA ILE A 359 -1.47 9.68 -8.51
C ILE A 359 -0.38 10.64 -8.99
N GLY A 360 0.14 10.41 -10.20
CA GLY A 360 1.16 11.26 -10.79
C GLY A 360 0.68 12.70 -11.02
N TYR A 361 -0.56 12.87 -11.50
CA TYR A 361 -1.13 14.19 -11.74
C TYR A 361 -1.36 14.96 -10.44
N ASP A 362 -2.03 14.37 -9.46
CA ASP A 362 -2.32 15.00 -8.17
C ASP A 362 -1.04 15.45 -7.46
N TYR A 363 -0.03 14.58 -7.45
CA TYR A 363 1.27 14.89 -6.88
C TYR A 363 2.00 16.02 -7.62
N SER A 364 1.88 16.09 -8.95
CA SER A 364 2.53 17.13 -9.75
C SER A 364 2.01 18.55 -9.50
N GLN A 365 0.82 18.68 -8.91
CA GLN A 365 0.19 19.97 -8.62
C GLN A 365 0.58 20.56 -7.25
N GLN A 366 1.43 19.86 -6.49
CA GLN A 366 1.82 20.29 -5.15
C GLN A 366 3.14 21.06 -5.20
N TYR A 367 3.18 22.24 -4.56
CA TYR A 367 4.43 22.95 -4.30
C TYR A 367 5.31 22.11 -3.37
N SER A 368 6.34 21.52 -3.96
CA SER A 368 7.14 20.52 -3.27
C SER A 368 8.50 21.09 -2.88
N THR A 369 8.85 20.92 -1.61
CA THR A 369 10.22 21.00 -1.11
C THR A 369 11.03 19.75 -1.54
N TRP A 370 12.36 19.83 -1.48
CA TRP A 370 13.24 18.66 -1.69
C TRP A 370 12.87 17.47 -0.79
N PHE A 371 12.43 17.73 0.43
CA PHE A 371 11.97 16.70 1.35
C PHE A 371 10.69 16.02 0.83
N SER A 372 9.67 16.79 0.46
CA SER A 372 8.43 16.24 -0.11
C SER A 372 8.64 15.54 -1.44
N LEU A 373 9.58 16.00 -2.28
CA LEU A 373 10.00 15.32 -3.52
C LEU A 373 10.58 13.94 -3.23
N THR A 374 11.44 13.84 -2.21
CA THR A 374 12.04 12.57 -1.79
C THR A 374 10.99 11.60 -1.24
N VAL A 375 10.12 12.08 -0.34
CA VAL A 375 9.03 11.27 0.22
C VAL A 375 8.06 10.82 -0.86
N GLY A 376 7.66 11.71 -1.76
CA GLY A 376 6.74 11.36 -2.85
C GLY A 376 7.34 10.39 -3.86
N PHE A 377 8.64 10.51 -4.16
CA PHE A 377 9.35 9.51 -4.98
C PHE A 377 9.33 8.12 -4.34
N LEU A 378 9.58 8.02 -3.03
CA LEU A 378 9.52 6.76 -2.29
C LEU A 378 8.10 6.18 -2.27
N LEU A 379 7.08 7.02 -2.05
CA LEU A 379 5.68 6.60 -2.09
C LEU A 379 5.24 6.16 -3.49
N ALA A 380 5.71 6.82 -4.55
CA ALA A 380 5.45 6.42 -5.93
C ALA A 380 6.09 5.07 -6.26
N LEU A 381 7.32 4.82 -5.80
CA LEU A 381 7.99 3.52 -5.92
C LEU A 381 7.21 2.42 -5.17
N GLY A 382 6.74 2.73 -3.96
CA GLY A 382 5.87 1.86 -3.16
C GLY A 382 4.57 1.53 -3.87
N ALA A 383 3.87 2.54 -4.38
CA ALA A 383 2.64 2.38 -5.15
C ALA A 383 2.86 1.52 -6.39
N LEU A 384 3.93 1.78 -7.16
CA LEU A 384 4.30 0.96 -8.31
C LEU A 384 4.51 -0.51 -7.93
N GLY A 385 5.21 -0.78 -6.83
CA GLY A 385 5.38 -2.13 -6.29
C GLY A 385 4.04 -2.81 -5.97
N VAL A 386 3.14 -2.09 -5.29
CA VAL A 386 1.78 -2.57 -4.99
C VAL A 386 0.99 -2.89 -6.26
N PHE A 387 1.09 -2.06 -7.30
CA PHE A 387 0.45 -2.34 -8.59
C PHE A 387 1.03 -3.56 -9.30
N ILE A 388 2.35 -3.78 -9.25
CA ILE A 388 2.98 -4.98 -9.79
C ILE A 388 2.45 -6.24 -9.09
N VAL A 389 2.36 -6.20 -7.75
CA VAL A 389 1.78 -7.31 -6.97
C VAL A 389 0.31 -7.50 -7.34
N LEU A 390 -0.49 -6.44 -7.41
CA LEU A 390 -1.91 -6.50 -7.77
C LEU A 390 -2.12 -7.12 -9.17
N LEU A 391 -1.33 -6.70 -10.16
CA LEU A 391 -1.39 -7.26 -11.52
C LEU A 391 -0.98 -8.74 -11.54
N THR A 392 0.02 -9.12 -10.74
CA THR A 392 0.45 -10.52 -10.59
C THR A 392 -0.63 -11.38 -9.96
N GLU A 393 -1.24 -10.90 -8.86
CA GLU A 393 -2.33 -11.57 -8.16
C GLU A 393 -3.57 -11.73 -9.06
N ALA A 394 -3.87 -10.72 -9.89
CA ALA A 394 -4.94 -10.76 -10.88
C ALA A 394 -4.63 -11.73 -12.02
N HIS A 395 -3.39 -11.80 -12.49
CA HIS A 395 -2.96 -12.77 -13.49
C HIS A 395 -3.15 -14.20 -13.01
N GLU A 396 -2.67 -14.52 -11.80
CA GLU A 396 -2.84 -15.85 -11.20
C GLU A 396 -4.33 -16.22 -11.03
N LEU A 397 -5.17 -15.28 -10.58
CA LEU A 397 -6.61 -15.49 -10.49
C LEU A 397 -7.20 -15.83 -11.87
N ALA A 398 -6.76 -15.13 -12.92
CA ALA A 398 -7.24 -15.36 -14.26
C ALA A 398 -6.83 -16.74 -14.79
N GLU A 399 -5.60 -17.18 -14.53
CA GLU A 399 -5.11 -18.51 -14.92
C GLU A 399 -5.79 -19.64 -14.15
N ALA A 400 -6.05 -19.43 -12.85
CA ALA A 400 -6.70 -20.43 -12.01
C ALA A 400 -8.16 -20.70 -12.41
N VAL A 401 -8.87 -19.70 -12.95
CA VAL A 401 -10.34 -19.76 -13.13
C VAL A 401 -10.78 -19.79 -14.59
N TRP A 402 -10.10 -19.05 -15.47
CA TRP A 402 -10.56 -18.82 -16.84
C TRP A 402 -9.63 -19.43 -17.89
N THR A 403 -8.97 -20.55 -17.61
CA THR A 403 -8.23 -21.32 -18.62
C THR A 403 -9.15 -22.24 -19.43
N HIS A 404 -8.87 -22.41 -20.73
CA HIS A 404 -9.69 -23.26 -21.62
C HIS A 404 -9.56 -24.74 -21.30
N LYS A 405 -8.31 -25.20 -21.20
CA LYS A 405 -7.87 -26.56 -20.85
C LYS A 405 -6.55 -26.42 -20.08
N ARG A 406 -6.30 -27.31 -19.13
CA ARG A 406 -4.98 -27.44 -18.52
C ARG A 406 -3.94 -27.76 -19.59
N ARG A 407 -2.79 -27.07 -19.54
CA ARG A 407 -1.70 -27.25 -20.52
C ARG A 407 -1.00 -28.57 -20.29
N ARG A 408 -0.85 -28.95 -19.01
CA ARG A 408 -0.18 -30.18 -18.57
C ARG A 408 -1.06 -30.83 -17.52
N GLU A 409 -1.67 -31.96 -17.86
CA GLU A 409 -2.48 -32.77 -16.95
C GLU A 409 -1.89 -34.17 -16.92
N PHE A 410 -1.41 -34.58 -15.75
CA PHE A 410 -0.89 -35.93 -15.52
C PHE A 410 -1.93 -36.69 -14.72
N LEU A 411 -2.57 -37.68 -15.35
CA LEU A 411 -3.53 -38.56 -14.70
C LEU A 411 -2.82 -39.82 -14.20
N PRO A 412 -3.28 -40.42 -13.09
CA PRO A 412 -2.69 -41.65 -12.58
C PRO A 412 -2.80 -42.78 -13.59
N VAL A 413 -1.75 -43.58 -13.70
CA VAL A 413 -1.72 -44.73 -14.60
C VAL A 413 -2.36 -45.94 -13.90
N VAL A 414 -3.65 -46.16 -14.18
CA VAL A 414 -4.45 -47.23 -13.54
C VAL A 414 -4.41 -48.55 -14.33
N GLY A 415 -4.07 -48.50 -15.62
CA GLY A 415 -3.92 -49.69 -16.46
C GLY A 415 -2.57 -50.41 -16.26
N ASP A 416 -2.47 -51.61 -16.82
CA ASP A 416 -1.19 -52.34 -16.88
C ASP A 416 -0.18 -51.52 -17.68
N SER A 417 1.00 -51.31 -17.08
CA SER A 417 2.12 -50.69 -17.76
C SER A 417 3.36 -51.52 -17.47
N ASP A 418 4.08 -51.87 -18.53
CA ASP A 418 5.29 -52.69 -18.44
C ASP A 418 6.46 -51.94 -17.78
N TYR A 419 6.40 -50.61 -17.73
CA TYR A 419 7.41 -49.79 -17.07
C TYR A 419 7.17 -49.75 -15.56
N ARG A 420 7.77 -50.70 -14.85
CA ARG A 420 7.79 -50.81 -13.39
C ARG A 420 9.24 -50.96 -12.88
N PRO A 421 10.07 -49.92 -13.03
CA PRO A 421 11.42 -49.97 -12.52
C PRO A 421 11.41 -50.09 -10.99
N LYS A 422 12.52 -50.57 -10.44
CA LYS A 422 12.71 -50.62 -8.99
C LYS A 422 12.77 -49.23 -8.39
N VAL A 423 12.07 -49.06 -7.26
CA VAL A 423 12.01 -47.81 -6.49
C VAL A 423 12.75 -47.97 -5.16
N SER A 424 13.63 -47.03 -4.83
CA SER A 424 14.22 -46.93 -3.48
C SER A 424 13.53 -45.82 -2.72
N ILE A 425 12.83 -46.14 -1.63
CA ILE A 425 12.07 -45.18 -0.83
C ILE A 425 12.94 -44.73 0.34
N HIS A 426 13.26 -43.44 0.42
CA HIS A 426 14.05 -42.85 1.50
C HIS A 426 13.12 -42.21 2.52
N VAL A 427 13.28 -42.59 3.79
CA VAL A 427 12.53 -42.10 4.94
C VAL A 427 13.51 -41.43 5.91
N PRO A 428 13.68 -40.10 5.86
CA PRO A 428 14.49 -39.38 6.82
C PRO A 428 13.73 -39.25 8.14
N CYS A 429 14.36 -39.69 9.21
CA CYS A 429 13.91 -39.64 10.59
C CYS A 429 14.89 -38.84 11.44
N TYR A 430 14.37 -38.27 12.52
CA TYR A 430 15.11 -37.62 13.57
C TYR A 430 14.50 -38.00 14.93
N ASN A 431 14.08 -37.02 15.74
CA ASN A 431 13.46 -37.25 17.04
C ASN A 431 11.94 -37.50 16.96
N GLU A 432 11.48 -38.15 15.90
CA GLU A 432 10.05 -38.46 15.78
C GLU A 432 9.64 -39.61 16.72
N PRO A 433 8.42 -39.59 17.29
CA PRO A 433 7.95 -40.67 18.15
C PRO A 433 7.99 -42.02 17.42
N PRO A 434 8.54 -43.10 18.03
CA PRO A 434 8.72 -44.38 17.35
C PRO A 434 7.41 -44.94 16.77
N GLU A 435 6.32 -44.88 17.52
CA GLU A 435 5.01 -45.39 17.08
C GLU A 435 4.46 -44.67 15.85
N MET A 436 4.75 -43.38 15.70
CA MET A 436 4.37 -42.63 14.51
C MET A 436 5.16 -43.12 13.29
N VAL A 437 6.46 -43.34 13.44
CA VAL A 437 7.31 -43.87 12.36
C VAL A 437 6.88 -45.29 11.98
N LYS A 438 6.54 -46.14 12.95
CA LYS A 438 6.01 -47.49 12.69
C LYS A 438 4.74 -47.47 11.83
N GLN A 439 3.84 -46.50 12.02
CA GLN A 439 2.66 -46.35 11.14
C GLN A 439 3.05 -46.05 9.69
N THR A 440 4.03 -45.16 9.49
CA THR A 440 4.59 -44.87 8.16
C THR A 440 5.18 -46.13 7.53
N LEU A 441 5.98 -46.89 8.28
CA LEU A 441 6.58 -48.14 7.80
C LEU A 441 5.53 -49.20 7.44
N ASN A 442 4.44 -49.30 8.21
CA ASN A 442 3.31 -50.18 7.89
C ASN A 442 2.60 -49.77 6.59
N ALA A 443 2.41 -48.46 6.36
CA ALA A 443 1.84 -47.97 5.12
C ALA A 443 2.73 -48.31 3.92
N LEU A 444 4.06 -48.20 4.07
CA LEU A 444 5.03 -48.57 3.04
C LEU A 444 5.09 -50.08 2.80
N ALA A 445 4.94 -50.90 3.85
CA ALA A 445 4.91 -52.36 3.73
C ALA A 445 3.68 -52.85 2.93
N ASN A 446 2.59 -52.08 2.94
CA ASN A 446 1.33 -52.38 2.24
C ASN A 446 1.27 -51.83 0.80
N LEU A 447 2.36 -51.30 0.24
CA LEU A 447 2.39 -50.80 -1.14
C LEU A 447 2.15 -51.93 -2.15
N ASP A 448 1.23 -51.70 -3.09
CA ASP A 448 0.97 -52.56 -4.25
C ASP A 448 1.98 -52.26 -5.36
N TYR A 449 3.24 -52.66 -5.15
CA TYR A 449 4.31 -52.49 -6.11
C TYR A 449 5.32 -53.65 -6.06
N PRO A 450 5.70 -54.24 -7.21
CA PRO A 450 6.43 -55.51 -7.22
C PRO A 450 7.87 -55.37 -6.68
N ASP A 451 8.58 -54.32 -7.07
CA ASP A 451 10.02 -54.18 -6.81
C ASP A 451 10.35 -52.81 -6.18
N PHE A 452 10.55 -52.82 -4.87
CA PHE A 452 10.99 -51.65 -4.11
C PHE A 452 11.78 -52.04 -2.86
N GLU A 453 12.56 -51.09 -2.37
CA GLU A 453 13.19 -51.13 -1.04
C GLU A 453 12.86 -49.85 -0.25
N VAL A 454 13.05 -49.90 1.06
CA VAL A 454 12.85 -48.77 1.96
C VAL A 454 14.13 -48.57 2.77
N LEU A 455 14.74 -47.39 2.65
CA LEU A 455 15.91 -46.95 3.40
C LEU A 455 15.48 -45.90 4.43
N ILE A 456 15.62 -46.23 5.70
CA ILE A 456 15.26 -45.38 6.83
C ILE A 456 16.55 -44.81 7.39
N ILE A 457 16.64 -43.49 7.54
CA ILE A 457 17.81 -42.86 8.17
C ILE A 457 17.39 -42.01 9.36
N ASP A 458 17.82 -42.41 10.55
CA ASP A 458 17.79 -41.55 11.73
C ASP A 458 19.05 -40.65 11.78
N ASN A 459 18.87 -39.32 11.80
CA ASN A 459 19.95 -38.35 11.61
C ASN A 459 20.29 -37.48 12.84
N ASN A 460 21.23 -37.87 13.70
CA ASN A 460 21.66 -37.14 14.92
C ASN A 460 20.75 -37.32 16.16
N THR A 461 19.84 -38.31 16.20
CA THR A 461 18.99 -38.53 17.38
C THR A 461 19.88 -38.99 18.54
N LYS A 462 19.81 -38.29 19.67
CA LYS A 462 20.70 -38.59 20.80
C LYS A 462 20.16 -39.70 21.70
N ASP A 463 18.84 -39.81 21.78
CA ASP A 463 18.16 -40.73 22.68
C ASP A 463 17.92 -42.09 22.01
N PRO A 464 18.58 -43.17 22.46
CA PRO A 464 18.35 -44.52 21.94
C PRO A 464 16.91 -44.99 22.05
N ALA A 465 16.17 -44.53 23.08
CA ALA A 465 14.77 -44.90 23.26
C ALA A 465 13.85 -44.41 22.12
N VAL A 466 14.33 -43.48 21.29
CA VAL A 466 13.60 -42.95 20.13
C VAL A 466 13.93 -43.74 18.85
N TRP A 467 15.20 -44.04 18.59
CA TRP A 467 15.60 -44.61 17.29
C TRP A 467 15.75 -46.14 17.31
N GLU A 468 16.10 -46.76 18.44
CA GLU A 468 16.26 -48.22 18.53
C GLU A 468 14.94 -48.98 18.29
N PRO A 469 13.77 -48.53 18.81
CA PRO A 469 12.51 -49.22 18.52
C PRO A 469 12.12 -49.16 17.04
N VAL A 470 12.61 -48.16 16.30
CA VAL A 470 12.40 -48.05 14.84
C VAL A 470 13.32 -49.02 14.10
N ARG A 471 14.60 -49.11 14.51
CA ARG A 471 15.55 -50.12 13.99
C ARG A 471 14.98 -51.52 14.13
N ASP A 472 14.61 -51.90 15.35
CA ASP A 472 14.13 -53.24 15.66
C ASP A 472 12.85 -53.57 14.87
N TYR A 473 11.96 -52.58 14.69
CA TYR A 473 10.75 -52.76 13.88
C TYR A 473 11.06 -52.97 12.40
N CYS A 474 12.05 -52.26 11.83
CA CYS A 474 12.48 -52.48 10.44
C CYS A 474 12.94 -53.93 10.22
N GLU A 475 13.64 -54.55 11.19
CA GLU A 475 14.06 -55.95 11.10
C GLU A 475 12.86 -56.90 11.01
N THR A 476 11.77 -56.61 11.73
CA THR A 476 10.54 -57.42 11.68
C THR A 476 9.79 -57.32 10.35
N LEU A 477 9.92 -56.20 9.64
CA LEU A 477 9.30 -55.99 8.32
C LEU A 477 10.08 -56.68 7.18
N GLY A 478 11.28 -57.19 7.48
CA GLY A 478 12.08 -58.01 6.58
C GLY A 478 13.08 -57.23 5.71
N PRO A 479 13.78 -57.93 4.79
CA PRO A 479 15.01 -57.43 4.16
C PRO A 479 14.82 -56.25 3.20
N ARG A 480 13.56 -55.91 2.86
CA ARG A 480 13.25 -54.70 2.06
C ARG A 480 13.44 -53.41 2.87
N PHE A 481 13.42 -53.48 4.20
CA PHE A 481 13.55 -52.33 5.09
C PHE A 481 14.97 -52.30 5.68
N LYS A 482 15.72 -51.23 5.40
CA LYS A 482 17.11 -51.05 5.85
C LYS A 482 17.20 -49.78 6.70
N PHE A 483 17.69 -49.93 7.93
CA PHE A 483 17.80 -48.83 8.87
C PHE A 483 19.24 -48.35 9.01
N PHE A 484 19.42 -47.04 9.08
CA PHE A 484 20.69 -46.35 9.30
C PHE A 484 20.54 -45.37 10.46
N HIS A 485 21.49 -45.35 11.39
CA HIS A 485 21.61 -44.31 12.41
C HIS A 485 22.95 -43.60 12.25
N VAL A 486 22.94 -42.30 12.04
CA VAL A 486 24.16 -41.50 11.81
C VAL A 486 24.16 -40.26 12.70
N ALA A 487 25.12 -40.20 13.63
CA ALA A 487 25.30 -39.08 14.54
C ALA A 487 26.80 -38.84 14.82
N PRO A 488 27.41 -37.69 14.45
CA PRO A 488 26.79 -36.53 13.82
C PRO A 488 26.67 -36.63 12.29
N LEU A 489 25.70 -35.92 11.71
CA LEU A 489 25.47 -35.74 10.28
C LEU A 489 25.09 -34.28 9.99
N ALA A 490 25.84 -33.63 9.08
CA ALA A 490 25.59 -32.25 8.66
C ALA A 490 24.49 -32.17 7.58
N GLY A 491 23.97 -30.97 7.31
CA GLY A 491 23.02 -30.72 6.21
C GLY A 491 21.56 -31.08 6.49
N PHE A 492 21.20 -31.35 7.75
CA PHE A 492 19.82 -31.67 8.18
C PHE A 492 19.18 -32.78 7.33
N LYS A 493 17.96 -32.58 6.82
CA LYS A 493 17.24 -33.53 5.97
C LYS A 493 17.95 -33.74 4.63
N GLY A 494 18.39 -32.67 3.96
CA GLY A 494 19.14 -32.79 2.70
C GLY A 494 20.42 -33.61 2.83
N GLY A 495 21.16 -33.43 3.92
CA GLY A 495 22.35 -34.22 4.23
C GLY A 495 22.05 -35.70 4.53
N ALA A 496 20.95 -35.98 5.24
CA ALA A 496 20.47 -37.33 5.46
C ALA A 496 20.08 -38.05 4.15
N LEU A 497 19.39 -37.36 3.26
CA LEU A 497 19.03 -37.90 1.95
C LEU A 497 20.27 -38.09 1.06
N ASN A 498 21.22 -37.15 1.07
CA ASN A 498 22.50 -37.30 0.37
C ASN A 498 23.29 -38.52 0.85
N TYR A 499 23.27 -38.82 2.15
CA TYR A 499 23.90 -40.02 2.72
C TYR A 499 23.27 -41.31 2.16
N LEU A 500 21.96 -41.33 1.89
CA LEU A 500 21.26 -42.51 1.38
C LEU A 500 21.45 -42.76 -0.13
N ILE A 501 21.82 -41.75 -0.92
CA ILE A 501 22.00 -41.90 -2.38
C ILE A 501 22.98 -43.05 -2.73
N PRO A 502 24.21 -43.12 -2.16
CA PRO A 502 25.13 -44.22 -2.44
C PRO A 502 24.68 -45.60 -1.91
N HIS A 503 23.77 -45.63 -0.94
CA HIS A 503 23.23 -46.85 -0.33
C HIS A 503 22.02 -47.42 -1.08
N THR A 504 21.50 -46.68 -2.07
CA THR A 504 20.40 -47.09 -2.93
C THR A 504 20.78 -48.31 -3.78
N ALA A 505 19.89 -49.30 -3.85
CA ALA A 505 20.08 -50.51 -4.64
C ALA A 505 20.52 -50.18 -6.07
N LYS A 506 21.56 -50.84 -6.58
CA LYS A 506 22.22 -50.52 -7.87
C LYS A 506 21.28 -50.59 -9.08
N ASP A 507 20.24 -51.40 -8.99
CA ASP A 507 19.20 -51.61 -9.99
C ASP A 507 17.98 -50.69 -9.86
N ALA A 508 17.93 -49.81 -8.84
CA ALA A 508 16.89 -48.80 -8.71
C ALA A 508 17.06 -47.67 -9.74
N GLU A 509 15.99 -47.30 -10.44
CA GLU A 509 15.97 -46.15 -11.37
C GLU A 509 15.33 -44.90 -10.76
N VAL A 510 14.50 -45.08 -9.72
CA VAL A 510 13.72 -44.02 -9.08
C VAL A 510 14.00 -44.02 -7.59
N ILE A 511 14.21 -42.84 -7.03
CA ILE A 511 14.27 -42.61 -5.59
C ILE A 511 13.02 -41.85 -5.17
N ALA A 512 12.22 -42.43 -4.28
CA ALA A 512 11.08 -41.77 -3.65
C ALA A 512 11.50 -41.21 -2.29
N VAL A 513 10.92 -40.07 -1.89
CA VAL A 513 11.12 -39.52 -0.54
C VAL A 513 9.76 -39.31 0.11
N ILE A 514 9.65 -39.79 1.34
CA ILE A 514 8.47 -39.64 2.19
C ILE A 514 8.92 -39.21 3.59
N ASP A 515 8.24 -38.23 4.17
CA ASP A 515 8.48 -37.83 5.56
C ASP A 515 8.05 -38.96 6.53
N SER A 516 8.71 -39.02 7.68
CA SER A 516 8.53 -40.09 8.68
C SER A 516 7.14 -40.12 9.34
N ASP A 517 6.27 -39.15 9.07
CA ASP A 517 4.90 -39.05 9.59
C ASP A 517 3.79 -39.36 8.56
N TYR A 518 4.15 -39.73 7.32
CA TYR A 518 3.21 -39.95 6.22
C TYR A 518 2.75 -41.40 6.08
N CYS A 519 1.43 -41.60 6.08
CA CYS A 519 0.82 -42.85 5.66
C CYS A 519 0.37 -42.77 4.20
N VAL A 520 0.95 -43.61 3.35
CA VAL A 520 0.69 -43.64 1.90
C VAL A 520 -0.45 -44.58 1.52
N ASP A 521 -1.10 -44.29 0.40
CA ASP A 521 -2.05 -45.17 -0.28
C ASP A 521 -1.28 -46.31 -0.97
N PRO A 522 -1.78 -47.57 -0.90
CA PRO A 522 -1.13 -48.72 -1.52
C PRO A 522 -0.80 -48.54 -3.01
N ASN A 523 -1.60 -47.78 -3.76
CA ASN A 523 -1.43 -47.62 -5.20
C ASN A 523 -0.48 -46.49 -5.60
N TRP A 524 0.14 -45.79 -4.64
CA TRP A 524 0.94 -44.61 -4.92
C TRP A 524 2.02 -44.85 -5.98
N LEU A 525 2.90 -45.84 -5.75
CA LEU A 525 3.97 -46.16 -6.70
C LEU A 525 3.40 -46.68 -8.02
N LYS A 526 2.42 -47.59 -7.95
CA LYS A 526 1.77 -48.20 -9.11
C LYS A 526 1.23 -47.17 -10.09
N HIS A 527 0.60 -46.12 -9.58
CA HIS A 527 -0.05 -45.10 -10.40
C HIS A 527 0.91 -44.03 -10.89
N MET A 528 1.95 -43.70 -10.12
CA MET A 528 2.76 -42.49 -10.34
C MET A 528 4.14 -42.77 -10.94
N VAL A 529 4.79 -43.89 -10.61
CA VAL A 529 6.08 -44.28 -11.21
C VAL A 529 6.04 -44.38 -12.74
N PRO A 530 4.94 -44.85 -13.38
CA PRO A 530 4.92 -44.99 -14.84
C PRO A 530 5.12 -43.68 -15.62
N HIS A 531 4.94 -42.52 -14.99
CA HIS A 531 5.24 -41.23 -15.62
C HIS A 531 6.74 -41.06 -15.98
N PHE A 532 7.64 -41.81 -15.34
CA PHE A 532 9.05 -41.87 -15.72
C PHE A 532 9.30 -42.66 -17.03
N ALA A 533 8.27 -43.20 -17.69
CA ALA A 533 8.44 -43.70 -19.06
C ALA A 533 8.81 -42.55 -20.04
N ASP A 534 8.43 -41.30 -19.74
CA ASP A 534 8.92 -40.13 -20.46
C ASP A 534 10.30 -39.73 -19.93
N PRO A 535 11.38 -39.81 -20.74
CA PRO A 535 12.74 -39.48 -20.30
C PRO A 535 12.91 -38.02 -19.85
N LYS A 536 12.01 -37.11 -20.25
CA LYS A 536 12.03 -35.71 -19.80
C LYS A 536 11.52 -35.53 -18.38
N ILE A 537 10.65 -36.42 -17.89
CA ILE A 537 10.11 -36.33 -16.54
C ILE A 537 11.18 -36.81 -15.56
N ALA A 538 11.71 -35.89 -14.77
CA ALA A 538 12.74 -36.12 -13.77
C ALA A 538 12.18 -36.15 -12.35
N VAL A 539 11.04 -35.50 -12.12
CA VAL A 539 10.33 -35.46 -10.83
C VAL A 539 8.86 -35.80 -11.04
N VAL A 540 8.31 -36.65 -10.17
CA VAL A 540 6.87 -36.90 -10.06
C VAL A 540 6.45 -36.54 -8.64
N GLN A 541 5.58 -35.53 -8.50
CA GLN A 541 5.14 -34.98 -7.23
C GLN A 541 3.64 -35.23 -7.03
N SER A 542 3.28 -35.77 -5.86
CA SER A 542 1.90 -35.80 -5.35
C SER A 542 1.71 -34.70 -4.29
N PRO A 543 0.49 -34.22 -4.00
CA PRO A 543 0.29 -33.15 -3.03
C PRO A 543 0.64 -33.63 -1.63
N GLN A 544 1.01 -32.70 -0.75
CA GLN A 544 0.94 -32.94 0.68
C GLN A 544 -0.52 -32.89 1.12
N ASP A 545 -0.91 -33.80 2.02
CA ASP A 545 -2.23 -33.86 2.62
C ASP A 545 -2.09 -34.36 4.06
N TYR A 546 -3.15 -34.25 4.86
CA TYR A 546 -3.07 -34.45 6.30
C TYR A 546 -4.26 -35.25 6.82
N ARG A 547 -4.05 -35.97 7.93
CA ARG A 547 -5.06 -36.87 8.54
C ARG A 547 -5.60 -36.40 9.90
N ASP A 548 -5.03 -35.34 10.45
CA ASP A 548 -5.30 -34.82 11.79
C ASP A 548 -6.12 -33.51 11.80
N GLN A 549 -6.78 -33.17 10.69
CA GLN A 549 -7.54 -31.93 10.55
C GLN A 549 -8.75 -31.80 11.47
N ASN A 550 -9.25 -32.92 12.00
CA ASN A 550 -10.40 -32.94 12.89
C ASN A 550 -10.01 -32.93 14.39
N GLU A 551 -8.72 -32.95 14.72
CA GLU A 551 -8.25 -32.94 16.12
C GLU A 551 -8.46 -31.59 16.82
N SER A 552 -8.53 -30.48 16.08
CA SER A 552 -8.80 -29.17 16.66
C SER A 552 -9.28 -28.16 15.61
N THR A 553 -9.95 -27.10 16.07
CA THR A 553 -10.32 -25.98 15.19
C THR A 553 -9.08 -25.32 14.57
N PHE A 554 -7.97 -25.22 15.32
CA PHE A 554 -6.70 -24.71 14.80
C PHE A 554 -6.20 -25.53 13.61
N LYS A 555 -6.11 -26.86 13.76
CA LYS A 555 -5.67 -27.75 12.68
C LYS A 555 -6.62 -27.72 11.49
N LYS A 556 -7.94 -27.61 11.71
CA LYS A 556 -8.91 -27.42 10.62
C LYS A 556 -8.62 -26.16 9.80
N LEU A 557 -8.25 -25.07 10.46
CA LEU A 557 -7.90 -23.80 9.81
C LEU A 557 -6.59 -23.90 9.02
N CYS A 558 -5.55 -24.51 9.61
CA CYS A 558 -4.28 -24.80 8.92
C CYS A 558 -4.50 -25.68 7.68
N TYR A 559 -5.31 -26.74 7.82
CA TYR A 559 -5.65 -27.64 6.72
C TYR A 559 -6.30 -26.91 5.54
N ALA A 560 -7.25 -26.02 5.85
CA ALA A 560 -7.92 -25.23 4.84
C ALA A 560 -6.91 -24.35 4.08
N GLU A 561 -6.02 -23.65 4.77
CA GLU A 561 -4.97 -22.82 4.15
C GLU A 561 -4.04 -23.64 3.25
N TYR A 562 -3.57 -24.81 3.71
CA TYR A 562 -2.70 -25.68 2.91
C TYR A 562 -3.35 -26.16 1.63
N LYS A 563 -4.64 -26.50 1.67
CA LYS A 563 -5.37 -26.95 0.47
C LYS A 563 -5.32 -25.94 -0.67
N GLY A 564 -5.32 -24.64 -0.38
CA GLY A 564 -5.23 -23.62 -1.42
C GLY A 564 -3.96 -23.75 -2.25
N PHE A 565 -2.83 -24.01 -1.61
CA PHE A 565 -1.54 -24.15 -2.30
C PHE A 565 -1.50 -25.36 -3.23
N PHE A 566 -1.92 -26.54 -2.76
CA PHE A 566 -1.85 -27.78 -3.55
C PHE A 566 -2.94 -27.87 -4.64
N HIS A 567 -4.17 -27.41 -4.37
CA HIS A 567 -5.26 -27.52 -5.34
C HIS A 567 -5.36 -26.33 -6.32
N ILE A 568 -4.76 -25.19 -6.00
CA ILE A 568 -4.80 -23.99 -6.86
C ILE A 568 -3.40 -23.64 -7.34
N GLY A 569 -2.48 -23.39 -6.40
CA GLY A 569 -1.13 -22.90 -6.70
C GLY A 569 -0.31 -23.88 -7.53
N MET A 570 -0.18 -25.12 -7.07
CA MET A 570 0.59 -26.15 -7.76
C MET A 570 -0.02 -26.56 -9.09
N VAL A 571 -1.35 -26.65 -9.17
CA VAL A 571 -2.02 -26.97 -10.44
C VAL A 571 -1.77 -25.88 -11.47
N THR A 572 -1.81 -24.61 -11.07
CA THR A 572 -1.52 -23.47 -11.97
C THR A 572 -0.05 -23.43 -12.38
N ARG A 573 0.88 -23.73 -11.46
CA ARG A 573 2.31 -23.86 -11.77
C ARG A 573 2.62 -25.05 -12.70
N ASN A 574 1.90 -26.16 -12.54
CA ASN A 574 2.09 -27.35 -13.37
C ASN A 574 1.81 -27.07 -14.85
N ASP A 575 0.85 -26.19 -15.16
CA ASP A 575 0.56 -25.75 -16.53
C ASP A 575 1.77 -25.11 -17.23
N ARG A 576 2.76 -24.62 -16.47
CA ARG A 576 4.00 -24.05 -17.00
C ARG A 576 5.26 -24.84 -16.65
N ASP A 577 5.10 -26.07 -16.17
CA ASP A 577 6.22 -26.90 -15.73
C ASP A 577 7.11 -26.23 -14.69
N ALA A 578 6.48 -25.57 -13.71
CA ALA A 578 7.11 -24.73 -12.72
C ALA A 578 6.67 -25.08 -11.29
N ILE A 579 6.34 -26.36 -11.06
CA ILE A 579 5.94 -26.84 -9.74
C ILE A 579 7.10 -26.67 -8.76
N ILE A 580 6.78 -26.51 -7.48
CA ILE A 580 7.78 -26.57 -6.42
C ILE A 580 7.78 -28.02 -5.92
N GLN A 581 8.95 -28.63 -5.79
CA GLN A 581 9.08 -29.95 -5.16
C GLN A 581 8.99 -29.78 -3.64
N HIS A 582 8.21 -30.62 -2.96
CA HIS A 582 7.77 -30.36 -1.56
C HIS A 582 8.43 -31.27 -0.51
N GLY A 583 9.54 -31.93 -0.87
CA GLY A 583 10.36 -32.69 0.06
C GLY A 583 9.77 -34.02 0.54
N THR A 584 8.48 -34.28 0.31
CA THR A 584 7.77 -35.54 0.61
C THR A 584 6.79 -35.84 -0.52
N MET A 585 6.21 -37.03 -0.56
CA MET A 585 5.29 -37.48 -1.61
C MET A 585 5.87 -37.26 -3.03
N THR A 586 7.18 -37.44 -3.14
CA THR A 586 7.97 -37.08 -4.31
C THR A 586 8.78 -38.26 -4.78
N MET A 587 8.96 -38.36 -6.08
CA MET A 587 9.84 -39.33 -6.73
C MET A 587 10.74 -38.59 -7.70
N THR A 588 12.02 -38.95 -7.73
CA THR A 588 13.02 -38.36 -8.60
C THR A 588 13.82 -39.45 -9.28
N ARG A 589 14.21 -39.25 -10.54
CA ARG A 589 15.16 -40.16 -11.19
C ARG A 589 16.45 -40.26 -10.38
N ARG A 590 16.92 -41.48 -10.16
CA ARG A 590 18.19 -41.72 -9.47
C ARG A 590 19.34 -40.96 -10.12
N SER A 591 19.47 -41.06 -11.44
CA SER A 591 20.56 -40.41 -12.19
C SER A 591 20.60 -38.90 -11.97
N VAL A 592 19.43 -38.26 -11.84
CA VAL A 592 19.31 -36.82 -11.55
C VAL A 592 19.76 -36.52 -10.13
N LEU A 593 19.39 -37.33 -9.14
CA LEU A 593 19.86 -37.16 -7.77
C LEU A 593 21.36 -37.44 -7.61
N GLU A 594 21.93 -38.39 -8.35
CA GLU A 594 23.37 -38.64 -8.35
C GLU A 594 24.16 -37.48 -8.95
N GLU A 595 23.64 -36.82 -9.98
CA GLU A 595 24.27 -35.63 -10.59
C GLU A 595 24.10 -34.38 -9.72
N LEU A 596 22.88 -34.13 -9.24
CA LEU A 596 22.50 -32.87 -8.61
C LEU A 596 22.69 -32.88 -7.09
N GLY A 597 22.34 -33.98 -6.42
CA GLY A 597 22.23 -34.06 -4.96
C GLY A 597 21.21 -33.08 -4.36
N TRP A 598 20.93 -33.23 -3.07
CA TRP A 598 20.13 -32.28 -2.29
C TRP A 598 21.00 -31.12 -1.83
N ALA A 599 20.49 -29.89 -1.87
CA ALA A 599 21.24 -28.71 -1.42
C ALA A 599 21.34 -28.66 0.11
N ASP A 600 22.54 -28.88 0.64
CA ASP A 600 22.85 -28.81 2.08
C ASP A 600 22.92 -27.38 2.64
N TRP A 601 23.09 -26.38 1.77
CA TRP A 601 23.17 -24.97 2.11
C TRP A 601 21.80 -24.27 2.21
N CYS A 602 20.75 -24.88 1.64
CA CYS A 602 19.40 -24.32 1.62
C CYS A 602 18.50 -25.06 2.62
N ILE A 603 17.71 -24.31 3.39
CA ILE A 603 16.73 -24.92 4.32
C ILE A 603 15.47 -25.48 3.61
N CYS A 604 15.34 -25.16 2.32
CA CYS A 604 14.34 -25.70 1.40
C CYS A 604 15.08 -26.42 0.28
N GLU A 605 15.85 -27.44 0.65
CA GLU A 605 16.64 -28.28 -0.26
C GLU A 605 15.78 -28.90 -1.37
N ASP A 606 14.49 -29.08 -1.09
CA ASP A 606 13.48 -29.64 -1.96
C ASP A 606 13.09 -28.71 -3.10
N ALA A 607 12.61 -27.51 -2.76
CA ALA A 607 12.27 -26.48 -3.72
C ALA A 607 13.47 -26.08 -4.59
N GLU A 608 14.67 -26.09 -3.99
CA GLU A 608 15.93 -25.81 -4.67
C GLU A 608 16.30 -26.91 -5.67
N LEU A 609 16.20 -28.19 -5.29
CA LEU A 609 16.42 -29.31 -6.21
C LEU A 609 15.45 -29.24 -7.39
N GLY A 610 14.16 -28.98 -7.12
CA GLY A 610 13.16 -28.79 -8.15
C GLY A 610 13.53 -27.70 -9.16
N LEU A 611 14.07 -26.56 -8.69
CA LEU A 611 14.55 -25.51 -9.57
C LEU A 611 15.72 -25.99 -10.45
N ARG A 612 16.74 -26.63 -9.86
CA ARG A 612 17.91 -27.12 -10.61
C ARG A 612 17.56 -28.18 -11.66
N VAL A 613 16.54 -29.01 -11.39
CA VAL A 613 15.98 -29.94 -12.39
C VAL A 613 15.50 -29.17 -13.62
N PHE A 614 14.75 -28.08 -13.43
CA PHE A 614 14.29 -27.25 -14.56
C PHE A 614 15.44 -26.46 -15.22
N GLU A 615 16.46 -26.03 -14.46
CA GLU A 615 17.66 -25.39 -15.03
C GLU A 615 18.42 -26.30 -16.00
N LYS A 616 18.30 -27.63 -15.84
CA LYS A 616 18.83 -28.66 -16.74
C LYS A 616 17.92 -29.00 -17.92
N GLY A 617 16.78 -28.33 -18.06
CA GLY A 617 15.81 -28.57 -19.13
C GLY A 617 14.97 -29.84 -18.93
N LEU A 618 15.04 -30.44 -17.75
CA LEU A 618 14.18 -31.56 -17.35
C LEU A 618 12.83 -31.03 -16.84
N SER A 619 11.87 -31.93 -16.72
CA SER A 619 10.47 -31.62 -16.50
C SER A 619 9.92 -32.34 -15.27
N ALA A 620 8.81 -31.85 -14.72
CA ALA A 620 8.17 -32.45 -13.56
C ALA A 620 6.67 -32.72 -13.81
N ALA A 621 6.20 -33.86 -13.33
CA ALA A 621 4.81 -34.26 -13.35
C ALA A 621 4.16 -33.97 -11.99
N TYR A 622 2.95 -33.45 -12.02
CA TYR A 622 2.13 -33.21 -10.83
C TYR A 622 0.70 -33.68 -11.05
N TYR A 623 0.20 -34.44 -10.09
CA TYR A 623 -1.22 -34.80 -9.99
C TYR A 623 -1.75 -34.29 -8.66
N HIS A 624 -2.97 -33.76 -8.64
CA HIS A 624 -3.50 -32.98 -7.51
C HIS A 624 -4.30 -33.80 -6.48
N THR A 625 -4.46 -35.11 -6.70
CA THR A 625 -5.10 -36.01 -5.72
C THR A 625 -4.06 -36.58 -4.78
N SER A 626 -4.40 -36.64 -3.49
CA SER A 626 -3.52 -37.18 -2.46
C SER A 626 -3.33 -38.69 -2.57
N TYR A 627 -2.08 -39.12 -2.40
CA TYR A 627 -1.66 -40.50 -2.22
C TYR A 627 -1.01 -40.74 -0.86
N GLY A 628 -1.04 -39.76 0.04
CA GLY A 628 -0.45 -39.92 1.36
C GLY A 628 -0.79 -38.77 2.28
N LYS A 629 -0.91 -39.09 3.57
CA LYS A 629 -1.36 -38.15 4.59
C LYS A 629 -0.40 -38.12 5.78
N GLY A 630 0.17 -36.96 6.03
CA GLY A 630 1.05 -36.67 7.17
C GLY A 630 0.32 -36.00 8.34
N LEU A 631 1.08 -35.38 9.23
CA LEU A 631 0.55 -34.64 10.39
C LEU A 631 0.89 -33.14 10.30
N MET A 632 -0.08 -32.30 10.66
CA MET A 632 0.10 -30.86 10.74
C MET A 632 0.79 -30.44 12.04
N PRO A 633 1.34 -29.21 12.10
CA PRO A 633 1.80 -28.63 13.36
C PRO A 633 0.70 -28.63 14.43
N ASP A 634 1.06 -28.96 15.66
CA ASP A 634 0.14 -28.95 16.81
C ASP A 634 -0.05 -27.56 17.39
N THR A 635 0.97 -26.69 17.29
CA THR A 635 0.97 -25.35 17.89
C THR A 635 1.07 -24.23 16.86
N PHE A 636 0.62 -23.02 17.21
CA PHE A 636 0.76 -21.85 16.36
C PHE A 636 2.22 -21.42 16.19
N ILE A 637 3.06 -21.52 17.24
CA ILE A 637 4.50 -21.27 17.10
C ILE A 637 5.18 -22.23 16.11
N ASP A 638 4.75 -23.49 16.07
CA ASP A 638 5.27 -24.49 15.15
C ASP A 638 4.80 -24.26 13.71
N PHE A 639 3.56 -23.82 13.54
CA PHE A 639 3.04 -23.34 12.25
C PHE A 639 3.84 -22.12 11.75
N LYS A 640 4.14 -21.16 12.64
CA LYS A 640 5.00 -20.00 12.34
C LYS A 640 6.41 -20.43 11.93
N LYS A 641 7.07 -21.31 12.69
CA LYS A 641 8.43 -21.80 12.36
C LYS A 641 8.46 -22.47 11.00
N GLN A 642 7.47 -23.31 10.69
CA GLN A 642 7.40 -23.97 9.39
C GLN A 642 7.30 -22.96 8.25
N ARG A 643 6.36 -22.00 8.34
CA ARG A 643 6.20 -20.97 7.31
C ARG A 643 7.42 -20.05 7.22
N PHE A 644 8.07 -19.73 8.34
CA PHE A 644 9.30 -18.94 8.37
C PHE A 644 10.40 -19.63 7.55
N ARG A 645 10.61 -20.94 7.73
CA ARG A 645 11.62 -21.71 6.97
C ARG A 645 11.36 -21.64 5.47
N TRP A 646 10.10 -21.81 5.05
CA TRP A 646 9.73 -21.76 3.64
C TRP A 646 9.98 -20.39 3.00
N ALA A 647 9.56 -19.32 3.68
CA ALA A 647 9.77 -17.97 3.18
C ALA A 647 11.25 -17.58 3.16
N TYR A 648 12.01 -17.98 4.17
CA TYR A 648 13.46 -17.77 4.23
C TYR A 648 14.19 -18.53 3.11
N GLY A 649 13.88 -19.81 2.92
CA GLY A 649 14.46 -20.65 1.88
C GLY A 649 14.18 -20.13 0.47
N ALA A 650 12.98 -19.62 0.21
CA ALA A 650 12.67 -18.96 -1.07
C ALA A 650 13.59 -17.77 -1.36
N ILE A 651 13.91 -16.93 -0.36
CA ILE A 651 14.85 -15.82 -0.56
C ILE A 651 16.28 -16.33 -0.77
N GLN A 652 16.70 -17.38 -0.06
CA GLN A 652 17.99 -18.04 -0.32
C GLN A 652 18.10 -18.52 -1.77
N ILE A 653 17.06 -19.18 -2.29
CA ILE A 653 17.00 -19.67 -3.67
C ILE A 653 17.05 -18.50 -4.66
N ILE A 654 16.23 -17.45 -4.47
CA ILE A 654 16.26 -16.26 -5.33
C ILE A 654 17.67 -15.66 -5.39
N LYS A 655 18.32 -15.47 -4.24
CA LYS A 655 19.68 -14.89 -4.17
C LYS A 655 20.68 -15.75 -4.95
N ARG A 656 20.73 -17.05 -4.68
CA ARG A 656 21.70 -17.96 -5.32
C ARG A 656 21.46 -18.11 -6.82
N HIS A 657 20.20 -18.21 -7.24
CA HIS A 657 19.80 -18.44 -8.63
C HIS A 657 19.43 -17.15 -9.37
N THR A 658 19.85 -15.98 -8.89
CA THR A 658 19.50 -14.67 -9.49
C THR A 658 19.85 -14.60 -10.98
N ALA A 659 21.01 -15.13 -11.38
CA ALA A 659 21.47 -15.11 -12.77
C ALA A 659 20.53 -15.94 -13.68
N SER A 660 20.11 -17.11 -13.20
CA SER A 660 19.19 -18.01 -13.91
C SER A 660 17.77 -17.43 -13.95
N LEU A 661 17.23 -17.02 -12.79
CA LEU A 661 15.85 -16.52 -12.66
C LEU A 661 15.62 -15.14 -13.30
N LEU A 662 16.52 -14.17 -13.12
CA LEU A 662 16.34 -12.79 -13.63
C LEU A 662 17.01 -12.53 -14.97
N ARG A 663 18.16 -13.13 -15.25
CA ARG A 663 18.90 -12.89 -16.49
C ARG A 663 18.73 -14.01 -17.52
N GLY A 664 18.29 -15.20 -17.11
CA GLY A 664 18.23 -16.37 -18.00
C GLY A 664 19.61 -16.80 -18.45
N LYS A 665 20.62 -16.64 -17.59
CA LYS A 665 22.01 -16.97 -17.89
C LYS A 665 22.33 -18.40 -17.41
N ASP A 666 23.05 -19.16 -18.23
CA ASP A 666 23.55 -20.51 -17.92
C ASP A 666 22.44 -21.48 -17.46
N THR A 667 21.27 -21.41 -18.10
CA THR A 667 20.05 -22.12 -17.69
C THR A 667 19.13 -22.44 -18.86
N GLU A 668 18.44 -23.57 -18.80
CA GLU A 668 17.38 -23.97 -19.74
C GLU A 668 15.97 -23.53 -19.28
N LEU A 669 15.88 -22.72 -18.22
CA LEU A 669 14.59 -22.23 -17.72
C LEU A 669 13.82 -21.44 -18.77
N THR A 670 12.59 -21.86 -19.02
CA THR A 670 11.66 -21.12 -19.87
C THR A 670 11.21 -19.81 -19.21
N ARG A 671 10.74 -18.85 -20.01
CA ARG A 671 10.16 -17.59 -19.49
C ARG A 671 8.98 -17.84 -18.54
N GLY A 672 8.17 -18.88 -18.81
CA GLY A 672 7.05 -19.27 -17.96
C GLY A 672 7.51 -19.77 -16.59
N GLN A 673 8.52 -20.65 -16.55
CA GLN A 673 9.09 -21.13 -15.29
C GLN A 673 9.66 -19.98 -14.45
N ARG A 674 10.48 -19.13 -15.07
CA ARG A 674 11.07 -17.95 -14.39
C ARG A 674 9.99 -17.06 -13.79
N TYR A 675 8.93 -16.79 -14.55
CA TYR A 675 7.78 -16.03 -14.06
C TYR A 675 7.15 -16.71 -12.83
N HIS A 676 6.78 -17.99 -12.89
CA HIS A 676 6.08 -18.64 -11.77
C HIS A 676 6.92 -18.79 -10.50
N PHE A 677 8.23 -18.99 -10.62
CA PHE A 677 9.12 -18.97 -9.45
C PHE A 677 9.13 -17.58 -8.80
N LEU A 678 9.38 -16.51 -9.58
CA LEU A 678 9.45 -15.15 -9.06
C LEU A 678 8.09 -14.62 -8.58
N ALA A 679 7.07 -14.73 -9.43
CA ALA A 679 5.71 -14.25 -9.18
C ALA A 679 5.08 -14.95 -7.97
N GLY A 680 5.29 -16.25 -7.81
CA GLY A 680 4.72 -16.98 -6.67
C GLY A 680 5.42 -16.71 -5.33
N TRP A 681 6.62 -16.11 -5.32
CA TRP A 681 7.29 -15.64 -4.10
C TRP A 681 7.15 -14.13 -3.88
N LEU A 682 6.73 -13.38 -4.90
CA LEU A 682 6.53 -11.93 -4.82
C LEU A 682 5.55 -11.49 -3.71
N PRO A 683 4.42 -12.22 -3.44
CA PRO A 683 3.56 -11.89 -2.31
C PRO A 683 4.26 -11.93 -0.96
N TRP A 684 5.21 -12.85 -0.76
CA TRP A 684 6.01 -12.91 0.47
C TRP A 684 6.97 -11.72 0.55
N VAL A 685 7.58 -11.32 -0.57
CA VAL A 685 8.43 -10.11 -0.64
C VAL A 685 7.61 -8.86 -0.30
N ALA A 686 6.38 -8.77 -0.80
CA ALA A 686 5.46 -7.68 -0.49
C ALA A 686 5.12 -7.63 1.01
N ASP A 687 4.89 -8.77 1.66
CA ASP A 687 4.70 -8.83 3.12
C ASP A 687 5.94 -8.31 3.86
N GLY A 688 7.15 -8.67 3.39
CA GLY A 688 8.42 -8.12 3.89
C GLY A 688 8.49 -6.60 3.81
N MET A 689 8.10 -6.02 2.67
CA MET A 689 8.03 -4.57 2.50
C MET A 689 6.96 -3.91 3.39
N ASN A 690 5.86 -4.62 3.68
CA ASN A 690 4.77 -4.11 4.50
C ASN A 690 5.21 -3.74 5.93
N ILE A 691 6.25 -4.38 6.49
CA ILE A 691 6.82 -3.98 7.79
C ILE A 691 7.28 -2.52 7.78
N PHE A 692 7.95 -2.06 6.72
CA PHE A 692 8.39 -0.68 6.62
C PHE A 692 7.21 0.30 6.51
N PHE A 693 6.15 -0.09 5.81
CA PHE A 693 4.91 0.69 5.75
C PHE A 693 4.22 0.76 7.12
N THR A 694 4.17 -0.33 7.89
CA THR A 694 3.62 -0.34 9.26
C THR A 694 4.41 0.57 10.19
N VAL A 695 5.74 0.50 10.16
CA VAL A 695 6.60 1.40 10.95
C VAL A 695 6.41 2.85 10.53
N GLY A 696 6.41 3.13 9.22
CA GLY A 696 6.16 4.48 8.70
C GLY A 696 4.80 5.03 9.12
N ALA A 697 3.74 4.20 9.08
CA ALA A 697 2.40 4.60 9.50
C ALA A 697 2.32 4.90 11.01
N LEU A 698 3.00 4.11 11.85
CA LEU A 698 3.08 4.36 13.30
C LEU A 698 3.87 5.62 13.64
N LEU A 699 5.00 5.85 12.97
CA LEU A 699 5.81 7.06 13.15
C LEU A 699 5.04 8.31 12.72
N TRP A 700 4.37 8.26 11.57
CA TRP A 700 3.55 9.37 11.09
C TRP A 700 2.35 9.63 12.01
N SER A 701 1.67 8.58 12.45
CA SER A 701 0.55 8.71 13.40
C SER A 701 1.00 9.29 14.74
N SER A 702 2.18 8.89 15.23
CA SER A 702 2.79 9.49 16.43
C SER A 702 3.05 10.98 16.22
N ALA A 703 3.57 11.39 15.05
CA ALA A 703 3.79 12.79 14.72
C ALA A 703 2.49 13.61 14.67
N MET A 704 1.40 13.03 14.13
CA MET A 704 0.05 13.62 14.16
C MET A 704 -0.54 13.77 15.57
N ILE A 705 -0.13 12.91 16.51
CA ILE A 705 -0.57 12.98 17.92
C ILE A 705 0.25 14.02 18.69
N ILE A 706 1.57 14.08 18.46
CA ILE A 706 2.50 14.96 19.19
C ILE A 706 2.39 16.41 18.71
N VAL A 707 2.24 16.63 17.40
CA VAL A 707 2.19 17.97 16.79
C VAL A 707 0.98 18.09 15.84
N PRO A 708 -0.26 17.96 16.35
CA PRO A 708 -1.49 17.87 15.53
C PRO A 708 -1.73 19.10 14.64
N GLN A 709 -1.21 20.27 15.03
CA GLN A 709 -1.36 21.51 14.26
C GLN A 709 -0.37 21.64 13.09
N ARG A 710 0.66 20.79 13.02
CA ARG A 710 1.70 20.84 11.96
C ARG A 710 1.77 19.59 11.12
N VAL A 711 1.28 18.45 11.63
CA VAL A 711 1.38 17.16 10.95
C VAL A 711 0.00 16.67 10.54
N ASP A 712 -0.12 16.49 9.25
CA ASP A 712 -1.33 16.29 8.51
C ASP A 712 -1.41 14.80 8.09
N PRO A 713 -2.56 14.08 8.12
CA PRO A 713 -2.64 12.67 7.69
C PRO A 713 -2.10 12.45 6.27
N PRO A 714 -1.46 11.34 5.90
CA PRO A 714 -0.94 11.16 4.54
C PRO A 714 -2.03 11.29 3.48
N LEU A 715 -1.67 11.76 2.28
CA LEU A 715 -2.62 11.93 1.18
C LEU A 715 -3.32 10.61 0.87
N LEU A 716 -4.66 10.66 0.80
CA LEU A 716 -5.52 9.50 0.50
C LEU A 716 -5.00 8.68 -0.68
N ILE A 717 -4.49 9.37 -1.68
CA ILE A 717 -4.11 8.80 -2.95
C ILE A 717 -2.97 7.78 -2.83
N PHE A 718 -2.11 7.90 -1.81
CA PHE A 718 -1.06 6.92 -1.52
C PHE A 718 -1.54 5.74 -0.68
N ALA A 719 -2.65 5.89 0.03
CA ALA A 719 -3.19 4.86 0.92
C ALA A 719 -4.25 3.98 0.23
N ILE A 720 -4.83 4.42 -0.88
CA ILE A 720 -5.78 3.62 -1.70
C ILE A 720 -5.14 2.35 -2.27
N PRO A 721 -3.95 2.35 -2.90
CA PRO A 721 -3.42 1.14 -3.54
C PRO A 721 -3.18 -0.03 -2.57
N PRO A 722 -2.53 0.16 -1.40
CA PRO A 722 -2.36 -0.91 -0.42
C PRO A 722 -3.70 -1.49 0.07
N LEU A 723 -4.69 -0.62 0.33
CA LEU A 723 -6.03 -1.06 0.75
C LEU A 723 -6.73 -1.86 -0.36
N ALA A 724 -6.65 -1.39 -1.60
CA ALA A 724 -7.19 -2.11 -2.77
C ALA A 724 -6.53 -3.48 -2.94
N LEU A 725 -5.21 -3.58 -2.77
CA LEU A 725 -4.50 -4.85 -2.80
C LEU A 725 -4.96 -5.79 -1.68
N PHE A 726 -5.12 -5.29 -0.45
CA PHE A 726 -5.61 -6.07 0.68
C PHE A 726 -7.01 -6.65 0.41
N VAL A 727 -7.95 -5.79 0.03
CA VAL A 727 -9.33 -6.20 -0.30
C VAL A 727 -9.34 -7.18 -1.47
N PHE A 728 -8.53 -6.94 -2.50
CA PHE A 728 -8.40 -7.83 -3.64
C PHE A 728 -7.85 -9.21 -3.24
N LYS A 729 -6.80 -9.28 -2.42
CA LYS A 729 -6.22 -10.54 -1.92
C LYS A 729 -7.24 -11.35 -1.13
N VAL A 730 -7.93 -10.72 -0.17
CA VAL A 730 -8.96 -11.39 0.65
C VAL A 730 -10.10 -11.90 -0.24
N GLY A 731 -10.60 -11.05 -1.15
CA GLY A 731 -11.65 -11.44 -2.10
C GLY A 731 -11.23 -12.58 -3.04
N LYS A 732 -9.99 -12.53 -3.56
CA LYS A 732 -9.38 -13.58 -4.41
C LYS A 732 -9.33 -14.90 -3.65
N ILE A 733 -8.81 -14.91 -2.42
CA ILE A 733 -8.70 -16.13 -1.61
C ILE A 733 -10.08 -16.74 -1.40
N ILE A 734 -11.05 -15.96 -0.91
CA ILE A 734 -12.40 -16.45 -0.64
C ILE A 734 -13.04 -17.02 -1.93
N PHE A 735 -12.91 -16.31 -3.05
CA PHE A 735 -13.47 -16.73 -4.33
C PHE A 735 -12.83 -18.03 -4.84
N LEU A 736 -11.49 -18.11 -4.86
CA LEU A 736 -10.76 -19.28 -5.35
C LEU A 736 -11.01 -20.51 -4.51
N TYR A 737 -11.05 -20.37 -3.19
CA TYR A 737 -11.29 -21.49 -2.29
C TYR A 737 -12.66 -22.11 -2.51
N ARG A 738 -13.70 -21.27 -2.65
CA ARG A 738 -15.05 -21.75 -2.97
C ARG A 738 -15.13 -22.40 -4.35
N ARG A 739 -14.44 -21.82 -5.34
CA ARG A 739 -14.58 -22.24 -6.74
C ARG A 739 -13.71 -23.44 -7.12
N ALA A 740 -12.50 -23.53 -6.60
CA ALA A 740 -11.47 -24.49 -6.99
C ALA A 740 -11.23 -25.58 -5.94
N VAL A 741 -11.32 -25.25 -4.65
CA VAL A 741 -11.17 -26.24 -3.55
C VAL A 741 -12.52 -26.86 -3.17
N GLY A 742 -13.63 -26.15 -3.40
CA GLY A 742 -14.98 -26.65 -3.11
C GLY A 742 -15.40 -26.50 -1.63
N VAL A 743 -14.74 -25.62 -0.88
CA VAL A 743 -15.10 -25.36 0.52
C VAL A 743 -16.23 -24.32 0.63
N ASN A 744 -16.98 -24.35 1.73
CA ASN A 744 -18.03 -23.36 1.99
C ASN A 744 -17.44 -21.97 2.35
N LEU A 745 -18.29 -20.96 2.46
CA LEU A 745 -17.85 -19.58 2.74
C LEU A 745 -17.14 -19.43 4.09
N LYS A 746 -17.60 -20.16 5.12
CA LYS A 746 -17.02 -20.13 6.45
C LYS A 746 -15.59 -20.69 6.44
N ASP A 747 -15.41 -21.87 5.86
CA ASP A 747 -14.10 -22.51 5.76
C ASP A 747 -13.13 -21.71 4.87
N ALA A 748 -13.63 -21.03 3.82
CA ALA A 748 -12.82 -20.10 3.01
C ALA A 748 -12.35 -18.88 3.81
N PHE A 749 -13.21 -18.29 4.65
CA PHE A 749 -12.83 -17.19 5.54
C PHE A 749 -11.83 -17.66 6.61
N CYS A 750 -12.05 -18.84 7.18
CA CYS A 750 -11.14 -19.48 8.12
C CYS A 750 -9.75 -19.72 7.53
N ALA A 751 -9.67 -20.15 6.26
CA ALA A 751 -8.39 -20.28 5.55
C ALA A 751 -7.70 -18.92 5.33
N ALA A 752 -8.47 -17.89 4.94
CA ALA A 752 -7.94 -16.54 4.78
C ALA A 752 -7.39 -16.00 6.11
N LEU A 753 -8.07 -16.26 7.23
CA LEU A 753 -7.63 -15.91 8.57
C LEU A 753 -6.31 -16.61 8.94
N ALA A 754 -6.20 -17.92 8.70
CA ALA A 754 -5.00 -18.70 8.98
C ALA A 754 -3.79 -18.24 8.14
N GLY A 755 -4.01 -17.92 6.85
CA GLY A 755 -2.97 -17.35 6.00
C GLY A 755 -2.55 -15.94 6.43
N LEU A 756 -3.51 -15.08 6.80
CA LEU A 756 -3.25 -13.72 7.24
C LEU A 756 -2.47 -13.67 8.57
N ALA A 757 -2.73 -14.62 9.47
CA ALA A 757 -2.01 -14.79 10.73
C ALA A 757 -0.50 -15.00 10.56
N LEU A 758 -0.05 -15.46 9.39
CA LEU A 758 1.36 -15.72 9.10
C LEU A 758 2.10 -14.54 8.47
N SER A 759 1.41 -13.47 8.05
CA SER A 759 2.01 -12.37 7.28
C SER A 759 3.20 -11.72 7.99
N HIS A 760 3.13 -11.46 9.31
CA HIS A 760 4.27 -10.90 10.06
C HIS A 760 5.47 -11.87 10.11
N THR A 761 5.19 -13.16 10.26
CA THR A 761 6.23 -14.19 10.31
C THR A 761 6.92 -14.35 8.95
N ILE A 762 6.16 -14.35 7.85
CA ILE A 762 6.66 -14.35 6.47
C ILE A 762 7.50 -13.10 6.23
N ALA A 763 6.98 -11.93 6.62
CA ALA A 763 7.66 -10.66 6.43
C ALA A 763 9.05 -10.64 7.11
N LYS A 764 9.12 -11.10 8.36
CA LYS A 764 10.41 -11.29 9.06
C LYS A 764 11.32 -12.24 8.30
N ALA A 765 10.83 -13.43 7.93
CA ALA A 765 11.64 -14.43 7.22
C ALA A 765 12.28 -13.88 5.94
N VAL A 766 11.51 -13.09 5.18
CA VAL A 766 11.99 -12.43 3.97
C VAL A 766 13.08 -11.42 4.27
N LEU A 767 12.87 -10.52 5.23
CA LEU A 767 13.87 -9.52 5.62
C LEU A 767 15.16 -10.19 6.10
N TYR A 768 15.06 -11.20 6.97
CA TYR A 768 16.22 -11.97 7.41
C TYR A 768 16.92 -12.66 6.24
N GLY A 769 16.19 -13.26 5.29
CA GLY A 769 16.75 -13.93 4.12
C GLY A 769 17.54 -13.00 3.18
N PHE A 770 17.16 -11.72 3.08
CA PHE A 770 17.92 -10.75 2.31
C PHE A 770 19.30 -10.49 2.92
N PHE A 771 19.39 -10.34 4.24
CA PHE A 771 20.63 -9.95 4.94
C PHE A 771 21.48 -11.11 5.47
N THR A 772 20.93 -12.31 5.56
CA THR A 772 21.65 -13.50 6.06
C THR A 772 21.74 -14.57 4.97
N SER A 773 22.68 -15.50 5.15
CA SER A 773 22.91 -16.62 4.22
C SER A 773 22.64 -17.99 4.85
N SER A 774 22.58 -18.07 6.18
CA SER A 774 22.29 -19.28 6.93
C SER A 774 21.66 -18.94 8.28
N ILE A 775 20.73 -19.76 8.75
CA ILE A 775 20.16 -19.71 10.10
C ILE A 775 20.18 -21.12 10.72
N PRO A 776 20.20 -21.24 12.06
CA PRO A 776 19.99 -22.51 12.72
C PRO A 776 18.62 -23.11 12.35
N PHE A 777 18.56 -24.42 12.14
CA PHE A 777 17.30 -25.11 11.87
C PHE A 777 16.47 -25.23 13.17
N PHE A 778 15.30 -24.59 13.18
CA PHE A 778 14.35 -24.69 14.29
C PHE A 778 13.36 -25.83 14.05
N ARG A 779 13.23 -26.70 15.05
CA ARG A 779 12.40 -27.91 14.99
C ARG A 779 10.93 -27.60 15.25
N THR A 780 10.09 -28.48 14.71
CA THR A 780 8.64 -28.52 14.89
C THR A 780 8.32 -29.84 15.61
N PRO A 781 8.19 -29.84 16.95
CA PRO A 781 7.81 -31.05 17.68
C PRO A 781 6.52 -31.65 17.12
N LYS A 782 6.43 -32.98 17.14
CA LYS A 782 5.22 -33.73 16.76
C LYS A 782 4.57 -34.26 18.03
N ASN A 783 3.25 -34.16 18.11
CA ASN A 783 2.45 -34.54 19.28
C ASN A 783 2.70 -33.65 20.50
N ALA A 784 2.74 -32.34 20.31
CA ALA A 784 2.86 -31.39 21.42
C ALA A 784 1.54 -31.30 22.22
N ASP A 785 1.66 -31.18 23.55
CA ASP A 785 0.51 -31.00 24.43
C ASP A 785 -0.18 -29.64 24.22
N ASN A 786 -1.42 -29.51 24.67
CA ASN A 786 -2.07 -28.21 24.70
C ASN A 786 -1.42 -27.33 25.79
N HIS A 787 -1.23 -26.06 25.47
CA HIS A 787 -0.60 -25.11 26.38
C HIS A 787 -1.62 -24.07 26.86
N GLY A 788 -1.44 -23.54 28.07
CA GLY A 788 -2.39 -22.58 28.65
C GLY A 788 -2.45 -21.22 27.93
N PHE A 789 -3.50 -20.45 28.23
CA PHE A 789 -3.79 -19.12 27.67
C PHE A 789 -2.58 -18.16 27.61
N TRP A 790 -1.76 -18.13 28.67
CA TRP A 790 -0.58 -17.26 28.72
C TRP A 790 0.52 -17.65 27.74
N VAL A 791 0.63 -18.94 27.39
CA VAL A 791 1.57 -19.42 26.38
C VAL A 791 1.13 -18.94 24.99
N ALA A 792 -0.16 -19.00 24.66
CA ALA A 792 -0.69 -18.48 23.41
C ALA A 792 -0.36 -16.99 23.20
N ILE A 793 -0.52 -16.16 24.24
CA ILE A 793 -0.13 -14.74 24.16
C ILE A 793 1.37 -14.60 23.89
N SER A 794 2.21 -15.42 24.53
CA SER A 794 3.65 -15.43 24.29
C SER A 794 4.01 -15.77 22.83
N GLU A 795 3.30 -16.73 22.22
CA GLU A 795 3.51 -17.14 20.82
C GLU A 795 3.18 -16.04 19.80
N ALA A 796 2.22 -15.16 20.11
CA ALA A 796 1.81 -14.02 19.30
C ALA A 796 2.23 -12.66 19.89
N ARG A 797 3.23 -12.62 20.78
CA ARG A 797 3.58 -11.41 21.55
C ARG A 797 3.94 -10.21 20.69
N GLU A 798 4.70 -10.44 19.61
CA GLU A 798 5.16 -9.36 18.72
C GLU A 798 3.99 -8.82 17.91
N GLU A 799 3.17 -9.73 17.40
CA GLU A 799 1.96 -9.40 16.64
C GLU A 799 0.97 -8.62 17.53
N MET A 800 0.71 -9.09 18.75
CA MET A 800 -0.14 -8.39 19.72
C MET A 800 0.40 -6.99 20.03
N PHE A 801 1.72 -6.83 20.23
CA PHE A 801 2.32 -5.53 20.50
C PHE A 801 2.10 -4.55 19.33
N ILE A 802 2.33 -4.98 18.09
CA ILE A 802 2.11 -4.14 16.90
C ILE A 802 0.62 -3.81 16.73
N MET A 803 -0.27 -4.78 16.95
CA MET A 803 -1.72 -4.56 16.92
C MET A 803 -2.13 -3.47 17.91
N LEU A 804 -1.65 -3.55 19.16
CA LEU A 804 -1.95 -2.56 20.19
C LEU A 804 -1.36 -1.19 19.85
N LEU A 805 -0.18 -1.11 19.24
CA LEU A 805 0.37 0.15 18.75
C LEU A 805 -0.50 0.78 17.66
N LEU A 806 -0.99 -0.02 16.70
CA LEU A 806 -1.86 0.46 15.63
C LEU A 806 -3.22 0.94 16.17
N TRP A 807 -3.81 0.19 17.10
CA TRP A 807 -5.07 0.57 17.75
C TRP A 807 -4.90 1.81 18.64
N SER A 808 -3.78 1.90 19.37
CA SER A 808 -3.47 3.07 20.20
C SER A 808 -3.20 4.30 19.35
N ALA A 809 -2.54 4.16 18.20
CA ALA A 809 -2.36 5.25 17.24
C ALA A 809 -3.70 5.71 16.66
N ALA A 810 -4.56 4.79 16.25
CA ALA A 810 -5.91 5.09 15.76
C ALA A 810 -6.76 5.82 16.82
N LEU A 811 -6.77 5.32 18.06
CA LEU A 811 -7.48 5.94 19.18
C LEU A 811 -6.87 7.30 19.55
N GLY A 812 -5.53 7.40 19.60
CA GLY A 812 -4.83 8.64 19.91
C GLY A 812 -5.13 9.74 18.89
N ILE A 813 -5.17 9.41 17.60
CA ILE A 813 -5.59 10.34 16.54
C ILE A 813 -7.04 10.78 16.78
N PHE A 814 -7.96 9.84 17.04
CA PHE A 814 -9.36 10.16 17.31
C PHE A 814 -9.52 11.11 18.51
N LEU A 815 -8.79 10.87 19.61
CA LEU A 815 -8.87 11.67 20.82
C LEU A 815 -8.24 13.06 20.67
N VAL A 816 -7.12 13.18 19.94
CA VAL A 816 -6.38 14.45 19.79
C VAL A 816 -6.93 15.31 18.65
N ASN A 817 -7.25 14.70 17.51
CA ASN A 817 -7.60 15.42 16.28
C ASN A 817 -9.09 15.33 15.92
N GLY A 818 -9.84 14.40 16.53
CA GLY A 818 -11.19 14.05 16.07
C GLY A 818 -11.18 13.39 14.68
N LEU A 819 -12.31 13.42 13.98
CA LEU A 819 -12.46 12.92 12.60
C LEU A 819 -13.15 13.96 11.67
N PRO A 820 -12.60 15.18 11.54
CA PRO A 820 -13.27 16.27 10.82
C PRO A 820 -13.27 16.11 9.30
N SER A 821 -12.34 15.32 8.74
CA SER A 821 -12.15 15.16 7.28
C SER A 821 -12.20 13.70 6.82
N ASN A 822 -12.40 13.49 5.51
CA ASN A 822 -12.36 12.16 4.89
C ASN A 822 -10.99 11.51 5.01
N ASP A 823 -9.92 12.30 4.85
CA ASP A 823 -8.53 11.85 4.93
C ASP A 823 -8.22 11.26 6.30
N MET A 824 -8.67 11.92 7.37
CA MET A 824 -8.46 11.44 8.73
C MET A 824 -9.21 10.12 8.99
N ARG A 825 -10.48 10.05 8.57
CA ARG A 825 -11.30 8.83 8.68
C ARG A 825 -10.66 7.66 7.92
N PHE A 826 -10.14 7.93 6.73
CA PHE A 826 -9.47 6.91 5.93
C PHE A 826 -8.16 6.47 6.55
N TRP A 827 -7.34 7.38 7.08
CA TRP A 827 -6.09 7.04 7.75
C TRP A 827 -6.33 6.15 8.97
N VAL A 828 -7.31 6.50 9.82
CA VAL A 828 -7.72 5.66 10.95
C VAL A 828 -8.22 4.29 10.47
N THR A 829 -9.03 4.25 9.41
CA THR A 829 -9.49 2.99 8.82
C THR A 829 -8.32 2.14 8.31
N MET A 830 -7.32 2.77 7.68
CA MET A 830 -6.13 2.11 7.18
C MET A 830 -5.32 1.47 8.31
N LEU A 831 -5.10 2.19 9.43
CA LEU A 831 -4.43 1.63 10.62
C LEU A 831 -5.18 0.41 11.18
N LEU A 832 -6.51 0.46 11.22
CA LEU A 832 -7.34 -0.66 11.66
C LEU A 832 -7.27 -1.86 10.69
N VAL A 833 -7.31 -1.62 9.37
CA VAL A 833 -7.12 -2.68 8.37
C VAL A 833 -5.72 -3.29 8.45
N GLN A 834 -4.70 -2.46 8.64
CA GLN A 834 -3.31 -2.90 8.81
C GLN A 834 -3.12 -3.71 10.10
N SER A 835 -4.01 -3.57 11.09
CA SER A 835 -3.99 -4.37 12.32
C SER A 835 -4.50 -5.80 12.14
N LEU A 836 -5.26 -6.09 11.07
CA LEU A 836 -5.94 -7.37 10.86
C LEU A 836 -5.02 -8.60 10.81
N PRO A 837 -3.84 -8.57 10.17
CA PRO A 837 -2.92 -9.71 10.21
C PRO A 837 -2.43 -10.05 11.61
N TYR A 838 -2.22 -9.02 12.43
CA TYR A 838 -1.77 -9.19 13.80
C TYR A 838 -2.90 -9.71 14.71
N LEU A 839 -4.13 -9.23 14.50
CA LEU A 839 -5.31 -9.79 15.15
C LEU A 839 -5.53 -11.26 14.75
N ALA A 840 -5.36 -11.59 13.46
CA ALA A 840 -5.46 -12.97 12.98
C ALA A 840 -4.43 -13.89 13.64
N ALA A 841 -3.20 -13.42 13.83
CA ALA A 841 -2.15 -14.16 14.54
C ALA A 841 -2.54 -14.44 16.00
N LEU A 842 -3.09 -13.45 16.69
CA LEU A 842 -3.59 -13.62 18.06
C LEU A 842 -4.75 -14.61 18.13
N ILE A 843 -5.70 -14.56 17.19
CA ILE A 843 -6.80 -15.53 17.10
C ILE A 843 -6.27 -16.95 16.88
N MET A 844 -5.33 -17.14 15.95
CA MET A 844 -4.73 -18.46 15.68
C MET A 844 -3.95 -19.00 16.89
N ALA A 845 -3.23 -18.15 17.62
CA ALA A 845 -2.57 -18.53 18.86
C ALA A 845 -3.58 -18.98 19.93
N PHE A 846 -4.69 -18.26 20.10
CA PHE A 846 -5.75 -18.68 21.03
C PHE A 846 -6.39 -20.01 20.61
N LEU A 847 -6.74 -20.17 19.33
CA LEU A 847 -7.32 -21.42 18.83
C LEU A 847 -6.38 -22.61 19.03
N SER A 848 -5.07 -22.39 18.92
CA SER A 848 -4.04 -23.40 19.17
C SER A 848 -3.91 -23.81 20.65
N SER A 849 -4.37 -22.98 21.58
CA SER A 849 -4.33 -23.27 23.03
C SER A 849 -5.58 -23.96 23.57
N LEU A 850 -6.63 -24.06 22.75
CA LEU A 850 -7.88 -24.70 23.18
C LEU A 850 -7.69 -26.21 23.34
N PRO A 851 -8.32 -26.85 24.34
CA PRO A 851 -8.26 -28.29 24.51
C PRO A 851 -8.80 -29.02 23.28
N LYS A 852 -8.19 -30.19 22.97
CA LYS A 852 -8.67 -31.08 21.90
C LYS A 852 -10.11 -31.53 22.24
N PRO A 853 -11.04 -31.59 21.27
CA PRO A 853 -12.36 -32.17 21.50
C PRO A 853 -12.21 -33.59 22.02
N ALA A 854 -13.05 -34.00 22.98
CA ALA A 854 -13.06 -35.38 23.44
C ALA A 854 -13.34 -36.32 22.25
N VAL A 855 -12.52 -37.36 22.10
CA VAL A 855 -12.75 -38.40 21.09
C VAL A 855 -14.03 -39.14 21.48
N GLU A 856 -15.11 -38.98 20.71
CA GLU A 856 -16.29 -39.82 20.86
C GLU A 856 -15.93 -41.25 20.44
N GLY A 857 -15.73 -42.14 21.42
CA GLY A 857 -15.67 -43.59 21.19
C GLY A 857 -14.38 -44.31 21.55
N GLU A 858 -13.90 -44.18 22.80
CA GLU A 858 -13.27 -45.31 23.47
C GLU A 858 -14.15 -45.69 24.66
N THR A 859 -15.04 -46.66 24.44
CA THR A 859 -15.66 -47.39 25.55
C THR A 859 -14.54 -48.03 26.34
N ALA A 860 -14.37 -47.59 27.58
CA ALA A 860 -13.47 -48.21 28.55
C ALA A 860 -13.67 -49.75 28.55
N PRO A 861 -12.59 -50.55 28.60
CA PRO A 861 -12.74 -51.98 28.77
C PRO A 861 -13.45 -52.23 30.10
N ALA A 862 -14.62 -52.88 30.05
CA ALA A 862 -15.28 -53.38 31.24
C ALA A 862 -14.35 -54.41 31.91
N VAL A 863 -14.11 -54.19 33.20
CA VAL A 863 -13.36 -55.06 34.13
C VAL A 863 -13.99 -56.45 34.20
#